data_AF-A0A0E0K1L4-F1
#
_entry.id   AF-A0A0E0K1L4-F1
#
_cell.length_a   1.000
_cell.length_b   1.000
_cell.length_c   1.000
_cell.angle_alpha   90.00
_cell.angle_beta   90.00
_cell.angle_gamma   90.00
#
_symmetry.space_group_name_H-M   'P 1'
#
loop_
_entity.id
_entity.type
_entity.pdbx_description
1 polymer ?
#
loop_
_entity_poly.entity_id
_entity_poly.type
_entity_poly.pdbx_seq_one_letter_code
_entity_poly.pdbx_strand_id
1 'polypeptide(L)'
;MQAPQGPVHINCAFREPLDYGNQDWSIDCLKGLDKWFINREPYTRYLGMKMVSALGDYSCSVMEVLEIVKNAKQGLLLVGAIHTEDDIWATTLLARHLSWPIAADVLSGLRMRKVQKSFLGLDKSIFFIDHIDQILLSESVKSWKTPDVIVQIGSRITSKRVGTYLESCSPSSYILIDAHPCRHDPSHVVTHRIQATIAEFAASLCQCNFQRKTSRWSDILMVLNSAVSQEIMFQVHSECSLTEPYVAHVIGEALYGDATMFLGNSMVIRDLDMFGKGWIDHSTNANNAMTHHFPGFLGAPVAGNRGASGIDGLLSTAIGFAIGSNKHVFCVIGDISFLHDTNGLSLLNQRAQRKPMTVIVINNHGGAIFSLLPIAKTASPQILEKFFYTLHDVSISKLCAAHRIKHVLVQTKTELHDALVKSHVGHVDCVVEVENHIVDNANFHRIISMFTDHTATMHLAYLLGGPYCKDELDGLSVGRIHAAEYMFYRIQLAAPRTSGVSESSFFHEGFILKLCVGDSIVGFGEVAPIEIHEEDLLDVEEQLRFLFHRMKDAELDVVPLLRGSFSNWIWTSLGIPPSSVFPSVKCGIEMAILNMLASQRTDRSYGIFTGSNVVECNQSSTSSIQICGLVDSCGTPMDVTFAVVKLVAEGFTTIKLKVGRRESPAEDAAVIKKIRDIVGYKINIRADANRKWTYEQAIDFGSREPVDSVNDIIKFCENSGLPVALDETIDNLTGDVIPKLHQFSHPGIVALVIKPSVVGGFETAAYIAKWAHMHDKMAVISSAYESSVGLATYIQFAHYVDRQNAVISRIKNKGSCGNVVHGLGTYQWLREDVSEQKLNIHAPTLGGGIRASAEDAHGYLQDLIINDKKIDRTYSEEKLTSYFIQVDGDNFSCQVKLQEGGDCTNEKVVLFLHGFLGTSEDWVPMMKALSPSARVIAVDLPGHGESIILQHDVENSNQISFSVQSIADLLLKLIRNITDGEVVVVGYSMGARIALHMALNQNHKISGAVIISGSPGLRDEASKRCRSAIDRSRAHFLSSCGLENFLETWYSAKMWASLREHPKFDSLVRTRMKHNNVKALSKVLGDSSIGTQKSLWEDLKHLKSPLLIVAGEKDPKFKEISRQMCREIRKYKDRESDGLCEMIIVPDSGHAVHVENPLPLVRAIRKFLVEIYQT
;
A
#
# COMPACT_ATOMS: atom_id res chain seq x y z
N MET A 1 6.13 8.86 43.33
CA MET A 1 7.04 9.97 43.72
C MET A 1 6.41 11.29 43.31
N GLN A 2 6.49 12.34 44.13
CA GLN A 2 6.03 13.69 43.76
C GLN A 2 7.09 14.36 42.87
N ALA A 3 6.65 15.15 41.88
CA ALA A 3 7.55 15.97 41.08
C ALA A 3 8.05 17.19 41.91
N PRO A 4 9.29 17.66 41.71
CA PRO A 4 10.27 17.20 40.72
C PRO A 4 11.01 15.94 41.18
N GLN A 5 11.22 14.99 40.27
CA GLN A 5 12.03 13.78 40.51
C GLN A 5 13.50 14.08 40.20
N GLY A 6 14.43 13.50 40.96
CA GLY A 6 15.86 13.69 40.74
C GLY A 6 16.75 12.85 41.66
N PRO A 7 18.07 12.83 41.43
CA PRO A 7 19.02 12.11 42.27
C PRO A 7 19.08 12.70 43.69
N VAL A 8 19.25 11.84 44.69
CA VAL A 8 19.47 12.20 46.10
C VAL A 8 20.81 11.65 46.55
N HIS A 9 21.66 12.49 47.13
CA HIS A 9 22.93 12.08 47.72
C HIS A 9 22.78 11.89 49.23
N ILE A 10 22.83 10.63 49.69
CA ILE A 10 22.85 10.29 51.12
C ILE A 10 24.27 9.87 51.49
N ASN A 11 25.00 10.75 52.17
CA ASN A 11 26.36 10.46 52.63
C ASN A 11 26.31 9.75 53.99
N CYS A 12 26.69 8.48 54.04
CA CYS A 12 26.72 7.67 55.25
C CYS A 12 28.16 7.44 55.73
N ALA A 13 28.60 8.18 56.75
CA ALA A 13 29.94 8.04 57.30
C ALA A 13 30.01 6.84 58.26
N PHE A 14 30.91 5.89 57.98
CA PHE A 14 31.21 4.75 58.85
C PHE A 14 32.62 4.87 59.41
N ARG A 15 32.77 4.68 60.72
CA ARG A 15 34.08 4.65 61.39
C ARG A 15 34.59 3.21 61.40
N GLU A 16 35.88 3.02 61.15
CA GLU A 16 36.55 1.72 61.33
C GLU A 16 36.32 1.16 62.75
N PRO A 17 36.18 -0.18 62.91
CA PRO A 17 36.36 -1.20 61.87
C PRO A 17 35.12 -1.41 60.98
N LEU A 18 35.35 -1.67 59.68
CA LEU A 18 34.30 -1.91 58.68
C LEU A 18 34.04 -3.41 58.43
N ASP A 19 34.85 -4.29 59.02
CA ASP A 19 34.70 -5.73 58.90
C ASP A 19 33.62 -6.27 59.86
N TYR A 20 33.16 -7.48 59.58
CA TYR A 20 32.17 -8.19 60.39
C TYR A 20 32.77 -8.54 61.77
N GLY A 21 32.69 -7.62 62.73
CA GLY A 21 32.90 -7.93 64.13
C GLY A 21 31.67 -8.66 64.71
N ASN A 22 31.86 -9.79 65.39
CA ASN A 22 30.81 -10.53 66.13
C ASN A 22 30.30 -9.77 67.39
N GLN A 23 30.24 -8.43 67.35
CA GLN A 23 29.61 -7.64 68.41
C GLN A 23 28.16 -7.33 68.03
N ASP A 24 27.22 -7.77 68.88
CA ASP A 24 25.83 -7.42 68.73
C ASP A 24 25.65 -5.90 68.82
N TRP A 25 25.01 -5.33 67.81
CA TRP A 25 24.71 -3.90 67.77
C TRP A 25 23.71 -3.56 68.88
N SER A 26 23.91 -2.44 69.58
CA SER A 26 22.96 -2.03 70.63
C SER A 26 21.61 -1.67 70.00
N ILE A 27 20.59 -2.49 70.28
CA ILE A 27 19.19 -2.30 69.82
C ILE A 27 18.55 -1.05 70.44
N ASP A 28 19.18 -0.42 71.45
CA ASP A 28 18.67 0.80 72.08
C ASP A 28 18.45 1.95 71.08
N CYS A 29 19.21 2.00 69.98
CA CYS A 29 19.04 3.00 68.92
C CYS A 29 17.77 2.80 68.07
N LEU A 30 17.14 1.63 68.14
CA LEU A 30 15.90 1.27 67.43
C LEU A 30 14.66 1.31 68.33
N LYS A 31 14.82 1.62 69.61
CA LYS A 31 13.75 1.62 70.62
C LYS A 31 12.63 2.59 70.22
N GLY A 32 11.38 2.09 70.18
CA GLY A 32 10.20 2.88 69.79
C GLY A 32 9.80 2.73 68.31
N LEU A 33 10.61 2.04 67.50
CA LEU A 33 10.28 1.68 66.12
C LEU A 33 9.55 0.33 66.00
N ASP A 34 9.29 -0.37 67.10
CA ASP A 34 8.69 -1.72 67.12
C ASP A 34 7.37 -1.79 66.35
N LYS A 35 6.53 -0.74 66.50
CA LYS A 35 5.25 -0.63 65.78
C LYS A 35 5.44 -0.36 64.28
N TRP A 36 6.53 0.31 63.91
CA TRP A 36 6.85 0.61 62.52
C TRP A 36 7.46 -0.61 61.81
N PHE A 37 8.31 -1.41 62.47
CA PHE A 37 8.90 -2.63 61.90
C PHE A 37 7.87 -3.68 61.48
N ILE A 38 6.67 -3.66 62.08
CA ILE A 38 5.56 -4.55 61.72
C ILE A 38 4.70 -3.97 60.57
N ASN A 39 4.89 -2.69 60.23
CA ASN A 39 4.18 -1.98 59.17
C ASN A 39 5.04 -1.89 57.88
N ARG A 40 4.40 -1.91 56.71
CA ARG A 40 5.06 -1.73 55.40
C ARG A 40 5.11 -0.27 54.92
N GLU A 41 4.45 0.64 55.62
CA GLU A 41 4.42 2.06 55.28
C GLU A 41 5.72 2.80 55.70
N PRO A 42 6.15 3.86 55.00
CA PRO A 42 7.25 4.71 55.45
C PRO A 42 6.99 5.29 56.85
N TYR A 43 8.03 5.39 57.68
CA TYR A 43 7.93 5.95 59.05
C TYR A 43 7.33 7.36 59.04
N THR A 44 7.75 8.18 58.07
CA THR A 44 7.20 9.51 57.82
C THR A 44 6.47 9.50 56.48
N ARG A 45 5.15 9.73 56.52
CA ARG A 45 4.31 9.85 55.33
C ARG A 45 4.15 11.30 54.95
N TYR A 46 4.52 11.65 53.72
CA TYR A 46 4.22 12.94 53.13
C TYR A 46 2.80 12.91 52.57
N LEU A 47 1.85 13.48 53.31
CA LEU A 47 0.46 13.59 52.87
C LEU A 47 0.34 14.81 51.94
N GLY A 48 0.25 14.57 50.63
CA GLY A 48 -0.13 15.63 49.70
C GLY A 48 -1.61 15.97 49.85
N MET A 49 -1.95 17.24 50.12
CA MET A 49 -3.32 17.72 49.95
C MET A 49 -3.66 17.68 48.46
N LYS A 50 -4.26 16.57 47.98
CA LYS A 50 -4.95 16.60 46.69
C LYS A 50 -6.11 17.57 46.82
N MET A 51 -6.19 18.58 45.96
CA MET A 51 -7.38 19.38 45.80
C MET A 51 -8.55 18.44 45.50
N VAL A 52 -9.44 18.30 46.46
CA VAL A 52 -10.72 17.61 46.29
C VAL A 52 -11.58 18.51 45.41
N SER A 53 -11.76 18.16 44.13
CA SER A 53 -12.98 18.57 43.41
C SER A 53 -13.89 17.34 43.31
N ALA A 54 -14.45 16.95 44.46
CA ALA A 54 -15.56 16.00 44.53
C ALA A 54 -16.92 16.67 44.23
N LEU A 55 -16.92 17.89 43.71
CA LEU A 55 -18.10 18.63 43.26
C LEU A 55 -17.75 19.24 41.90
N GLY A 56 -18.63 19.07 40.91
CA GLY A 56 -18.43 19.32 39.49
C GLY A 56 -18.27 20.78 39.05
N ASP A 57 -17.56 21.60 39.83
CA ASP A 57 -17.13 22.93 39.41
C ASP A 57 -15.64 22.87 39.04
N TYR A 58 -15.36 22.83 37.74
CA TYR A 58 -14.01 23.05 37.21
C TYR A 58 -13.50 24.41 37.74
N SER A 59 -12.25 24.48 38.20
CA SER A 59 -11.62 25.79 38.49
C SER A 59 -11.71 26.69 37.25
N CYS A 60 -12.02 28.00 37.40
CA CYS A 60 -12.16 28.94 36.28
C CYS A 60 -11.08 28.82 35.20
N SER A 61 -9.84 28.52 35.57
CA SER A 61 -8.69 28.39 34.66
C SER A 61 -8.71 27.14 33.76
N VAL A 62 -9.33 26.03 34.18
CA VAL A 62 -9.49 24.84 33.33
C VAL A 62 -10.60 25.06 32.31
N MET A 63 -11.69 25.75 32.70
CA MET A 63 -12.77 26.13 31.78
C MET A 63 -12.29 27.04 30.65
N GLU A 64 -11.36 27.96 30.95
CA GLU A 64 -10.70 28.80 29.93
C GLU A 64 -9.98 27.96 28.87
N VAL A 65 -9.14 27.01 29.30
CA VAL A 65 -8.42 26.10 28.40
C VAL A 65 -9.40 25.25 27.58
N LEU A 66 -10.44 24.72 28.21
CA LEU A 66 -11.46 23.91 27.54
C LEU A 66 -12.17 24.72 26.45
N GLU A 67 -12.49 26.00 26.70
CA GLU A 67 -13.13 26.87 25.73
C GLU A 67 -12.19 27.28 24.59
N ILE A 68 -10.89 27.48 24.87
CA ILE A 68 -9.85 27.68 23.83
C ILE A 68 -9.78 26.45 22.90
N VAL A 69 -9.68 25.25 23.47
CA VAL A 69 -9.62 24.00 22.71
C VAL A 69 -10.91 23.79 21.90
N LYS A 70 -12.07 24.06 22.50
CA LYS A 70 -13.38 23.94 21.83
C LYS A 70 -13.53 24.85 20.61
N ASN A 71 -12.96 26.04 20.67
CA ASN A 71 -13.08 27.06 19.63
C ASN A 71 -11.93 27.04 18.61
N ALA A 72 -10.95 26.15 18.76
CA ALA A 72 -9.85 26.02 17.83
C ALA A 72 -10.36 25.64 16.44
N LYS A 73 -9.86 26.33 15.41
CA LYS A 73 -10.16 26.05 14.00
C LYS A 73 -9.05 25.23 13.34
N GLN A 74 -7.81 25.39 13.80
CA GLN A 74 -6.59 24.79 13.26
C GLN A 74 -5.72 24.27 14.42
N GLY A 75 -6.32 23.40 15.24
CA GLY A 75 -5.66 22.84 16.40
C GLY A 75 -4.60 21.80 16.05
N LEU A 76 -3.41 21.89 16.63
CA LEU A 76 -2.33 20.91 16.51
C LEU A 76 -2.07 20.25 17.86
N LEU A 77 -2.10 18.90 17.90
CA LEU A 77 -1.66 18.13 19.06
C LEU A 77 -0.18 17.75 18.88
N LEU A 78 0.71 18.36 19.66
CA LEU A 78 2.14 18.04 19.69
C LEU A 78 2.42 17.10 20.87
N VAL A 79 3.11 16.00 20.65
CA VAL A 79 3.39 15.03 21.72
C VAL A 79 4.89 14.87 21.88
N GLY A 80 5.43 15.37 22.99
CA GLY A 80 6.82 15.19 23.40
C GLY A 80 7.09 13.86 24.08
N ALA A 81 8.12 13.81 24.93
CA ALA A 81 8.52 12.61 25.64
C ALA A 81 7.44 12.13 26.63
N ILE A 82 7.08 10.85 26.53
CA ILE A 82 6.18 10.15 27.44
C ILE A 82 6.93 9.00 28.11
N HIS A 83 6.66 8.73 29.38
CA HIS A 83 7.46 7.80 30.18
C HIS A 83 6.71 6.55 30.63
N THR A 84 5.38 6.51 30.51
CA THR A 84 4.55 5.39 30.97
C THR A 84 3.57 4.95 29.89
N GLU A 85 3.17 3.67 29.92
CA GLU A 85 2.15 3.17 29.00
C GLU A 85 0.78 3.81 29.25
N ASP A 86 0.44 4.10 30.51
CA ASP A 86 -0.80 4.77 30.88
C ASP A 86 -0.90 6.17 30.26
N ASP A 87 0.21 6.91 30.21
CA ASP A 87 0.25 8.22 29.57
C ASP A 87 0.17 8.14 28.04
N ILE A 88 0.76 7.10 27.43
CA ILE A 88 0.61 6.80 25.99
C ILE A 88 -0.88 6.55 25.68
N TRP A 89 -1.56 5.76 26.53
CA TRP A 89 -2.99 5.49 26.42
C TRP A 89 -3.83 6.76 26.59
N ALA A 90 -3.58 7.54 27.64
CA ALA A 90 -4.27 8.80 27.88
C ALA A 90 -4.13 9.78 26.70
N THR A 91 -2.92 9.88 26.14
CA THR A 91 -2.65 10.72 24.96
C THR A 91 -3.40 10.23 23.73
N THR A 92 -3.48 8.91 23.53
CA THR A 92 -4.22 8.31 22.40
C THR A 92 -5.73 8.55 22.53
N LEU A 93 -6.28 8.47 23.74
CA LEU A 93 -7.68 8.79 24.00
C LEU A 93 -7.97 10.27 23.72
N LEU A 94 -7.08 11.15 24.18
CA LEU A 94 -7.16 12.59 23.92
C LEU A 94 -7.12 12.89 22.42
N ALA A 95 -6.16 12.31 21.70
CA ALA A 95 -6.01 12.40 20.25
C ALA A 95 -7.31 12.06 19.50
N ARG A 96 -7.92 10.91 19.82
CA ARG A 96 -9.21 10.49 19.25
C ARG A 96 -10.33 11.47 19.56
N HIS A 97 -10.35 12.01 20.77
CA HIS A 97 -11.40 12.92 21.21
C HIS A 97 -11.32 14.27 20.51
N LEU A 98 -10.11 14.81 20.30
CA LEU A 98 -9.89 16.08 19.59
C LEU A 98 -10.10 15.95 18.08
N SER A 99 -9.73 14.81 17.48
CA SER A 99 -9.70 14.64 16.01
C SER A 99 -8.82 15.69 15.30
N TRP A 100 -7.76 16.14 15.97
CA TRP A 100 -6.76 17.08 15.42
C TRP A 100 -5.59 16.31 14.80
N PRO A 101 -4.84 16.92 13.85
CA PRO A 101 -3.52 16.45 13.42
C PRO A 101 -2.55 16.34 14.60
N ILE A 102 -1.73 15.28 14.57
CA ILE A 102 -0.83 14.90 15.65
C ILE A 102 0.60 14.86 15.16
N ALA A 103 1.45 15.69 15.76
CA ALA A 103 2.89 15.64 15.59
C ALA A 103 3.49 14.92 16.81
N ALA A 104 3.95 13.69 16.65
CA ALA A 104 4.47 12.87 17.74
C ALA A 104 5.99 12.78 17.70
N ASP A 105 6.69 13.26 18.73
CA ASP A 105 8.14 13.06 18.89
C ASP A 105 8.46 11.56 19.02
N VAL A 106 9.65 11.13 18.60
CA VAL A 106 10.07 9.74 18.75
C VAL A 106 9.98 9.21 20.20
N LEU A 107 10.27 10.04 21.21
CA LEU A 107 10.18 9.65 22.62
C LEU A 107 8.75 9.64 23.18
N SER A 108 7.74 10.03 22.39
CA SER A 108 6.34 9.84 22.79
C SER A 108 5.95 8.35 22.80
N GLY A 109 6.70 7.51 22.06
CA GLY A 109 6.28 6.14 21.75
C GLY A 109 5.15 6.02 20.73
N LEU A 110 4.52 7.14 20.35
CA LEU A 110 3.46 7.19 19.33
C LEU A 110 4.01 7.30 17.90
N ARG A 111 5.25 7.80 17.73
CA ARG A 111 5.96 7.75 16.44
C ARG A 111 6.16 6.30 15.98
N MET A 112 6.68 5.46 16.87
CA MET A 112 6.98 4.04 16.63
C MET A 112 5.80 3.12 17.02
N ARG A 113 4.57 3.64 16.90
CA ARG A 113 3.35 2.93 17.27
C ARG A 113 3.15 1.66 16.46
N LYS A 114 2.51 0.68 17.11
CA LYS A 114 2.00 -0.55 16.50
C LYS A 114 0.52 -0.38 16.25
N VAL A 115 0.11 -0.50 14.98
CA VAL A 115 -1.29 -0.45 14.57
C VAL A 115 -1.73 -1.88 14.23
N GLN A 116 -2.72 -2.41 14.96
CA GLN A 116 -3.26 -3.72 14.63
C GLN A 116 -4.15 -3.62 13.39
N LYS A 117 -3.89 -4.51 12.42
CA LYS A 117 -4.53 -4.54 11.11
C LYS A 117 -6.07 -4.62 11.17
N SER A 118 -6.64 -5.25 12.21
CA SER A 118 -8.09 -5.43 12.37
C SER A 118 -8.88 -4.16 12.72
N PHE A 119 -8.22 -3.03 12.98
CA PHE A 119 -8.86 -1.79 13.42
C PHE A 119 -8.53 -0.59 12.52
N LEU A 120 -8.24 -0.82 11.23
CA LEU A 120 -8.01 0.24 10.22
C LEU A 120 -9.16 1.27 10.11
N GLY A 121 -10.32 1.04 10.72
CA GLY A 121 -11.36 2.07 10.93
C GLY A 121 -10.98 3.21 11.89
N LEU A 122 -9.93 3.06 12.72
CA LEU A 122 -9.38 4.12 13.57
C LEU A 122 -8.58 5.16 12.77
N ASP A 123 -8.07 4.80 11.59
CA ASP A 123 -7.29 5.70 10.72
C ASP A 123 -8.13 6.87 10.19
N LYS A 124 -9.46 6.75 10.21
CA LYS A 124 -10.39 7.86 9.95
C LYS A 124 -10.65 8.76 11.16
N SER A 125 -10.12 8.43 12.35
CA SER A 125 -10.41 9.15 13.60
C SER A 125 -9.19 9.76 14.30
N ILE A 126 -7.97 9.37 13.94
CA ILE A 126 -6.72 9.89 14.50
C ILE A 126 -5.75 10.19 13.34
N PHE A 127 -5.28 11.43 13.22
CA PHE A 127 -4.46 11.87 12.07
C PHE A 127 -3.01 12.13 12.48
N PHE A 128 -2.14 11.12 12.39
CA PHE A 128 -0.71 11.28 12.63
C PHE A 128 0.00 11.93 11.45
N ILE A 129 0.76 13.00 11.72
CA ILE A 129 1.64 13.68 10.78
C ILE A 129 3.07 13.22 11.05
N ASP A 130 3.35 11.95 10.71
CA ASP A 130 4.67 11.33 10.93
C ASP A 130 5.78 12.15 10.22
N HIS A 131 5.45 12.67 9.06
CA HIS A 131 6.22 13.53 8.17
C HIS A 131 6.57 14.96 8.65
N ILE A 132 6.05 15.45 9.79
CA ILE A 132 6.01 16.91 10.05
C ILE A 132 7.38 17.59 9.98
N ASP A 133 8.43 16.93 10.48
CA ASP A 133 9.79 17.44 10.44
C ASP A 133 10.25 17.68 8.99
N GLN A 134 9.97 16.74 8.08
CA GLN A 134 10.36 16.83 6.67
C GLN A 134 9.42 17.75 5.86
N ILE A 135 8.13 17.79 6.19
CA ILE A 135 7.16 18.72 5.59
C ILE A 135 7.59 20.17 5.82
N LEU A 136 8.08 20.48 7.03
CA LEU A 136 8.54 21.81 7.42
C LEU A 136 9.88 22.22 6.76
N LEU A 137 10.49 21.40 5.90
CA LEU A 137 11.60 21.88 5.06
C LEU A 137 11.12 22.96 4.08
N SER A 138 9.87 22.84 3.60
CA SER A 138 9.27 23.79 2.67
C SER A 138 8.91 25.12 3.32
N GLU A 139 9.50 26.20 2.82
CA GLU A 139 9.14 27.57 3.21
C GLU A 139 7.70 27.93 2.79
N SER A 140 7.21 27.36 1.68
CA SER A 140 5.81 27.53 1.26
C SER A 140 4.84 26.93 2.28
N VAL A 141 5.16 25.77 2.85
CA VAL A 141 4.32 25.16 3.90
C VAL A 141 4.39 25.96 5.20
N LYS A 142 5.59 26.38 5.63
CA LYS A 142 5.75 27.22 6.83
C LYS A 142 4.93 28.51 6.78
N SER A 143 4.86 29.14 5.60
CA SER A 143 4.19 30.43 5.38
C SER A 143 2.70 30.33 5.04
N TRP A 144 2.18 29.15 4.68
CA TRP A 144 0.81 29.01 4.19
C TRP A 144 -0.26 29.19 5.27
N LYS A 145 -0.24 28.39 6.35
CA LYS A 145 -1.17 28.49 7.49
C LYS A 145 -0.52 27.98 8.77
N THR A 146 -0.59 28.79 9.84
CA THR A 146 -0.11 28.44 11.18
C THR A 146 -1.26 27.93 12.06
N PRO A 147 -1.01 26.98 12.98
CA PRO A 147 -2.03 26.53 13.92
C PRO A 147 -2.46 27.70 14.83
N ASP A 148 -3.76 27.82 15.09
CA ASP A 148 -4.30 28.83 16.01
C ASP A 148 -4.16 28.39 17.48
N VAL A 149 -4.28 27.08 17.73
CA VAL A 149 -4.09 26.46 19.04
C VAL A 149 -3.12 25.29 18.94
N ILE A 150 -2.11 25.28 19.82
CA ILE A 150 -1.21 24.14 20.01
C ILE A 150 -1.43 23.57 21.40
N VAL A 151 -1.70 22.27 21.48
CA VAL A 151 -1.70 21.52 22.74
C VAL A 151 -0.48 20.61 22.72
N GLN A 152 0.50 20.87 23.59
CA GLN A 152 1.66 20.02 23.77
C GLN A 152 1.52 19.12 24.99
N ILE A 153 1.59 17.81 24.78
CA ILE A 153 1.63 16.78 25.81
C ILE A 153 3.08 16.35 26.05
N GLY A 154 3.56 16.44 27.29
CA GLY A 154 4.95 16.14 27.62
C GLY A 154 5.92 17.21 27.07
N SER A 155 7.18 17.13 27.47
CA SER A 155 8.23 18.09 27.09
C SER A 155 9.32 17.42 26.23
N ARG A 156 10.38 18.17 25.88
CA ARG A 156 11.58 17.67 25.18
C ARG A 156 11.34 17.21 23.74
N ILE A 157 10.99 18.14 22.87
CA ILE A 157 10.95 17.92 21.42
C ILE A 157 12.37 17.71 20.87
N THR A 158 12.55 16.65 20.08
CA THR A 158 13.81 16.23 19.46
C THR A 158 14.08 17.02 18.19
N SER A 159 13.07 17.21 17.33
CA SER A 159 13.21 17.98 16.10
C SER A 159 13.54 19.45 16.38
N LYS A 160 14.74 19.86 15.92
CA LYS A 160 15.11 21.28 15.86
C LYS A 160 14.16 22.06 14.93
N ARG A 161 13.72 21.44 13.83
CA ARG A 161 12.91 22.12 12.80
C ARG A 161 11.51 22.43 13.30
N VAL A 162 10.89 21.49 14.02
CA VAL A 162 9.63 21.72 14.73
C VAL A 162 9.82 22.81 15.78
N GLY A 163 10.89 22.75 16.59
CA GLY A 163 11.21 23.80 17.57
C GLY A 163 11.29 25.21 16.95
N THR A 164 12.08 25.38 15.90
CA THR A 164 12.20 26.67 15.18
C THR A 164 10.90 27.11 14.52
N TYR A 165 10.08 26.17 14.02
CA TYR A 165 8.75 26.51 13.51
C TYR A 165 7.86 27.08 14.62
N LEU A 166 7.84 26.44 15.80
CA LEU A 166 7.05 26.89 16.96
C LEU A 166 7.46 28.29 17.45
N GLU A 167 8.75 28.62 17.36
CA GLU A 167 9.26 29.97 17.67
C GLU A 167 8.68 31.05 16.76
N SER A 168 8.38 30.69 15.51
CA SER A 168 7.89 31.63 14.49
C SER A 168 6.36 31.61 14.30
N CYS A 169 5.68 30.50 14.61
CA CYS A 169 4.29 30.29 14.20
C CYS A 169 3.26 31.12 14.98
N SER A 170 3.65 31.72 16.11
CA SER A 170 2.88 32.68 16.92
C SER A 170 1.39 32.29 17.09
N PRO A 171 1.07 31.10 17.66
CA PRO A 171 -0.30 30.65 17.82
C PRO A 171 -1.06 31.56 18.80
N SER A 172 -2.38 31.65 18.64
CA SER A 172 -3.23 32.40 19.60
C SER A 172 -3.18 31.78 20.99
N SER A 173 -2.97 30.46 21.08
CA SER A 173 -2.71 29.76 22.33
C SER A 173 -1.76 28.60 22.15
N TYR A 174 -0.74 28.53 22.99
CA TYR A 174 0.17 27.40 23.11
C TYR A 174 0.08 26.87 24.54
N ILE A 175 -0.59 25.73 24.68
CA ILE A 175 -0.90 25.08 25.95
C ILE A 175 0.07 23.89 26.16
N LEU A 176 0.91 23.94 27.18
CA LEU A 176 1.83 22.85 27.56
C LEU A 176 1.34 22.13 28.82
N ILE A 177 1.22 20.80 28.74
CA ILE A 177 0.86 19.91 29.84
C ILE A 177 2.10 19.12 30.27
N ASP A 178 2.57 19.37 31.50
CA ASP A 178 3.70 18.66 32.11
C ASP A 178 3.53 18.65 33.64
N ALA A 179 3.70 17.50 34.28
CA ALA A 179 3.60 17.37 35.73
C ALA A 179 4.78 18.02 36.48
N HIS A 180 5.91 18.26 35.80
CA HIS A 180 7.08 18.91 36.38
C HIS A 180 6.74 20.34 36.81
N PRO A 181 7.24 20.86 37.96
CA PRO A 181 6.92 22.23 38.38
C PRO A 181 7.75 23.31 37.65
N CYS A 182 8.94 22.99 37.14
CA CYS A 182 9.83 23.97 36.50
C CYS A 182 9.56 24.15 34.99
N ARG A 183 9.88 25.34 34.45
CA ARG A 183 9.69 25.71 33.05
C ARG A 183 10.43 24.77 32.09
N HIS A 184 9.70 24.16 31.17
CA HIS A 184 10.22 23.39 30.03
C HIS A 184 9.83 24.05 28.70
N ASP A 185 10.25 25.30 28.55
CA ASP A 185 9.95 26.18 27.42
C ASP A 185 11.19 27.03 27.12
N PRO A 186 12.15 26.48 26.34
CA PRO A 186 13.43 27.14 26.09
C PRO A 186 13.29 28.42 25.27
N SER A 187 12.23 28.54 24.47
CA SER A 187 12.00 29.67 23.57
C SER A 187 11.01 30.70 24.13
N HIS A 188 10.42 30.43 25.29
CA HIS A 188 9.51 31.32 26.01
C HIS A 188 8.24 31.69 25.22
N VAL A 189 7.71 30.72 24.47
CA VAL A 189 6.55 30.89 23.58
C VAL A 189 5.27 30.21 24.09
N VAL A 190 5.35 29.44 25.18
CA VAL A 190 4.19 28.79 25.79
C VAL A 190 3.32 29.85 26.48
N THR A 191 2.04 29.93 26.10
CA THR A 191 1.09 30.91 26.66
C THR A 191 0.36 30.37 27.88
N HIS A 192 0.06 29.06 27.93
CA HIS A 192 -0.63 28.41 29.03
C HIS A 192 0.16 27.19 29.48
N ARG A 193 0.39 27.07 30.78
CA ARG A 193 1.10 25.92 31.38
C ARG A 193 0.22 25.23 32.40
N ILE A 194 -0.08 23.97 32.15
CA ILE A 194 -0.93 23.15 33.00
C ILE A 194 -0.04 22.13 33.72
N GLN A 195 0.10 22.33 35.03
CA GLN A 195 0.82 21.38 35.88
C GLN A 195 -0.13 20.26 36.32
N ALA A 196 -0.26 19.23 35.48
CA ALA A 196 -1.08 18.06 35.74
C ALA A 196 -0.43 16.81 35.14
N THR A 197 -0.83 15.62 35.59
CA THR A 197 -0.49 14.40 34.86
C THR A 197 -1.26 14.35 33.53
N ILE A 198 -0.71 13.63 32.54
CA ILE A 198 -1.32 13.50 31.22
C ILE A 198 -2.69 12.81 31.34
N ALA A 199 -2.78 11.78 32.20
CA ALA A 199 -4.04 11.09 32.50
C ALA A 199 -5.12 12.00 33.11
N GLU A 200 -4.79 12.85 34.08
CA GLU A 200 -5.74 13.79 34.69
C GLU A 200 -6.27 14.81 33.67
N PHE A 201 -5.40 15.33 32.81
CA PHE A 201 -5.78 16.27 31.76
C PHE A 201 -6.67 15.61 30.71
N ALA A 202 -6.27 14.43 30.20
CA ALA A 202 -7.05 13.69 29.22
C ALA A 202 -8.45 13.33 29.77
N ALA A 203 -8.53 12.86 31.01
CA ALA A 203 -9.80 12.54 31.67
C ALA A 203 -10.72 13.76 31.82
N SER A 204 -10.15 14.95 32.03
CA SER A 204 -10.92 16.20 32.13
C SER A 204 -11.45 16.63 30.75
N LEU A 205 -10.62 16.57 29.71
CA LEU A 205 -11.03 16.91 28.34
C LEU A 205 -12.07 15.94 27.78
N CYS A 206 -11.92 14.64 28.02
CA CYS A 206 -12.85 13.63 27.51
C CYS A 206 -14.27 13.71 28.09
N GLN A 207 -14.49 14.47 29.17
CA GLN A 207 -15.83 14.74 29.72
C GLN A 207 -16.59 15.83 28.94
N CYS A 208 -15.89 16.60 28.10
CA CYS A 208 -16.50 17.62 27.26
C CYS A 208 -16.97 17.02 25.93
N ASN A 209 -18.04 17.58 25.35
CA ASN A 209 -18.50 17.17 24.02
C ASN A 209 -18.02 18.17 22.98
N PHE A 210 -17.06 17.77 22.14
CA PHE A 210 -16.59 18.58 21.01
C PHE A 210 -17.31 18.14 19.73
N GLN A 211 -17.81 19.10 18.95
CA GLN A 211 -18.23 18.80 17.57
C GLN A 211 -16.99 18.49 16.74
N ARG A 212 -16.93 17.29 16.16
CA ARG A 212 -15.89 16.92 15.20
C ARG A 212 -16.03 17.81 13.97
N LYS A 213 -15.07 18.70 13.75
CA LYS A 213 -14.97 19.50 12.53
C LYS A 213 -13.67 19.12 11.85
N THR A 214 -13.75 18.39 10.75
CA THR A 214 -12.61 18.29 9.84
C THR A 214 -12.38 19.67 9.23
N SER A 215 -11.12 20.09 9.16
CA SER A 215 -10.73 21.37 8.59
C SER A 215 -9.89 21.13 7.35
N ARG A 216 -10.03 22.00 6.34
CA ARG A 216 -9.19 22.02 5.14
C ARG A 216 -7.69 21.96 5.47
N TRP A 217 -7.29 22.55 6.60
CA TRP A 217 -5.93 22.51 7.11
C TRP A 217 -5.47 21.08 7.48
N SER A 218 -6.33 20.32 8.18
CA SER A 218 -6.05 18.92 8.53
C SER A 218 -5.94 18.05 7.28
N ASP A 219 -6.87 18.21 6.34
CA ASP A 219 -6.89 17.42 5.09
C ASP A 219 -5.63 17.66 4.25
N ILE A 220 -5.21 18.91 4.10
CA ILE A 220 -3.98 19.26 3.36
C ILE A 220 -2.75 18.71 4.09
N LEU A 221 -2.66 18.80 5.42
CA LEU A 221 -1.54 18.20 6.16
C LEU A 221 -1.49 16.68 6.01
N MET A 222 -2.63 16.00 5.97
CA MET A 222 -2.68 14.56 5.71
C MET A 222 -2.18 14.22 4.30
N VAL A 223 -2.58 14.98 3.29
CA VAL A 223 -2.08 14.79 1.91
C VAL A 223 -0.57 15.06 1.83
N LEU A 224 -0.08 16.14 2.45
CA LEU A 224 1.35 16.45 2.52
C LEU A 224 2.14 15.35 3.25
N ASN A 225 1.61 14.84 4.37
CA ASN A 225 2.21 13.74 5.10
C ASN A 225 2.33 12.48 4.24
N SER A 226 1.25 12.11 3.55
CA SER A 226 1.23 10.95 2.65
C SER A 226 2.25 11.11 1.51
N ALA A 227 2.24 12.26 0.84
CA ALA A 227 3.14 12.57 -0.27
C ALA A 227 4.63 12.55 0.14
N VAL A 228 4.96 13.15 1.28
CA VAL A 228 6.33 13.14 1.83
C VAL A 228 6.72 11.74 2.29
N SER A 229 5.80 10.98 2.89
CA SER A 229 6.06 9.58 3.26
C SER A 229 6.38 8.71 2.05
N GLN A 230 5.62 8.85 0.96
CA GLN A 230 5.86 8.15 -0.31
C GLN A 230 7.20 8.56 -0.94
N GLU A 231 7.58 9.84 -0.86
CA GLU A 231 8.88 10.32 -1.32
C GLU A 231 10.02 9.70 -0.50
N ILE A 232 9.94 9.73 0.83
CA ILE A 232 10.93 9.10 1.72
C ILE A 232 11.05 7.62 1.40
N MET A 233 9.92 6.91 1.31
CA MET A 233 9.86 5.49 0.97
C MET A 233 10.57 5.20 -0.36
N PHE A 234 10.28 5.97 -1.41
CA PHE A 234 10.97 5.83 -2.69
C PHE A 234 12.48 6.03 -2.55
N GLN A 235 12.94 7.09 -1.88
CA GLN A 235 14.37 7.38 -1.75
C GLN A 235 15.09 6.26 -0.97
N VAL A 236 14.56 5.85 0.18
CA VAL A 236 15.21 4.82 1.01
C VAL A 236 15.21 3.43 0.36
N HIS A 237 14.26 3.10 -0.52
CA HIS A 237 14.25 1.82 -1.24
C HIS A 237 15.06 1.86 -2.55
N SER A 238 15.08 3.00 -3.24
CA SER A 238 15.82 3.20 -4.49
C SER A 238 17.32 3.41 -4.28
N GLU A 239 17.78 3.81 -3.11
CA GLU A 239 19.22 3.76 -2.81
C GLU A 239 19.68 2.29 -2.73
N CYS A 240 20.73 1.88 -3.42
CA CYS A 240 21.21 0.49 -3.34
C CYS A 240 21.91 0.21 -2.00
N SER A 241 22.62 1.21 -1.48
CA SER A 241 23.40 1.11 -0.25
C SER A 241 22.52 1.06 1.00
N LEU A 242 23.07 0.50 2.08
CA LEU A 242 22.46 0.54 3.40
C LEU A 242 22.77 1.89 4.06
N THR A 243 21.75 2.71 4.33
CA THR A 243 21.91 4.07 4.85
C THR A 243 21.26 4.22 6.23
N GLU A 244 21.74 5.18 7.03
CA GLU A 244 21.16 5.49 8.35
C GLU A 244 19.65 5.81 8.27
N PRO A 245 19.17 6.64 7.31
CA PRO A 245 17.74 6.84 7.10
C PRO A 245 16.97 5.55 6.79
N TYR A 246 17.55 4.59 6.05
CA TYR A 246 16.90 3.31 5.81
C TYR A 246 16.73 2.53 7.12
N VAL A 247 17.77 2.46 7.97
CA VAL A 247 17.68 1.79 9.28
C VAL A 247 16.58 2.42 10.13
N ALA A 248 16.60 3.74 10.29
CA ALA A 248 15.57 4.46 11.03
C ALA A 248 14.17 4.27 10.43
N HIS A 249 14.09 4.18 9.10
CA HIS A 249 12.84 3.93 8.41
C HIS A 249 12.34 2.51 8.59
N VAL A 250 13.12 1.45 8.80
CA VAL A 250 12.59 0.06 8.86
C VAL A 250 12.60 -0.56 10.26
N ILE A 251 13.34 0.01 11.20
CA ILE A 251 13.59 -0.60 12.52
C ILE A 251 12.33 -0.87 13.35
N GLY A 252 11.27 -0.09 13.14
CA GLY A 252 10.02 -0.29 13.86
C GLY A 252 9.28 -1.57 13.47
N GLU A 253 9.60 -2.17 12.31
CA GLU A 253 9.14 -3.51 11.94
C GLU A 253 9.59 -4.54 12.97
N ALA A 254 10.76 -4.38 13.59
CA ALA A 254 11.26 -5.34 14.59
C ALA A 254 10.50 -5.30 15.93
N LEU A 255 9.63 -4.31 16.14
CA LEU A 255 8.90 -4.12 17.40
C LEU A 255 7.65 -5.02 17.47
N TYR A 256 7.82 -6.35 17.45
CA TYR A 256 6.71 -7.28 17.69
C TYR A 256 6.54 -7.63 19.18
N GLY A 257 5.34 -8.05 19.57
CA GLY A 257 5.06 -8.50 20.94
C GLY A 257 5.36 -7.43 22.00
N ASP A 258 6.10 -7.81 23.04
CA ASP A 258 6.48 -6.95 24.16
C ASP A 258 7.76 -6.13 23.93
N ALA A 259 8.29 -6.08 22.70
CA ALA A 259 9.50 -5.33 22.39
C ALA A 259 9.34 -3.81 22.61
N THR A 260 10.39 -3.18 23.15
CA THR A 260 10.52 -1.72 23.39
C THR A 260 11.85 -1.20 22.87
N MET A 261 12.01 0.12 22.83
CA MET A 261 13.23 0.76 22.31
C MET A 261 13.95 1.62 23.34
N PHE A 262 15.28 1.62 23.24
CA PHE A 262 16.14 2.62 23.85
C PHE A 262 16.98 3.30 22.77
N LEU A 263 16.91 4.62 22.67
CA LEU A 263 17.60 5.39 21.65
C LEU A 263 18.77 6.16 22.24
N GLY A 264 19.92 6.02 21.58
CA GLY A 264 21.09 6.84 21.79
C GLY A 264 20.91 8.26 21.29
N ASN A 265 21.79 9.14 21.73
CA ASN A 265 21.80 10.53 21.31
C ASN A 265 22.41 10.70 19.90
N SER A 266 22.69 11.94 19.48
CA SER A 266 23.27 12.25 18.18
C SER A 266 22.32 11.94 17.00
N MET A 267 22.81 11.38 15.88
CA MET A 267 22.02 11.13 14.67
C MET A 267 20.92 10.09 14.87
N VAL A 268 21.16 9.03 15.63
CA VAL A 268 20.19 7.93 15.81
C VAL A 268 18.80 8.43 16.21
N ILE A 269 18.67 9.16 17.33
CA ILE A 269 17.35 9.66 17.76
C ILE A 269 16.73 10.64 16.75
N ARG A 270 17.55 11.39 16.01
CA ARG A 270 17.09 12.35 15.00
C ARG A 270 16.58 11.62 13.77
N ASP A 271 17.28 10.62 13.28
CA ASP A 271 16.86 9.84 12.11
C ASP A 271 15.55 9.12 12.37
N LEU A 272 15.38 8.56 13.58
CA LEU A 272 14.10 7.96 13.95
C LEU A 272 12.98 9.00 14.11
N ASP A 273 13.27 10.24 14.51
CA ASP A 273 12.27 11.31 14.54
C ASP A 273 11.92 11.83 13.13
N MET A 274 12.89 11.86 12.20
CA MET A 274 12.68 12.31 10.82
C MET A 274 12.00 11.26 9.93
N PHE A 275 12.45 10.00 10.02
CA PHE A 275 12.13 8.93 9.07
C PHE A 275 11.35 7.76 9.68
N GLY A 276 11.27 7.69 11.02
CA GLY A 276 10.43 6.72 11.71
C GLY A 276 8.94 6.99 11.46
N LYS A 277 8.15 5.93 11.47
CA LYS A 277 6.69 5.97 11.27
C LYS A 277 6.00 4.87 12.07
N GLY A 278 4.67 4.86 12.08
CA GLY A 278 3.90 3.72 12.62
C GLY A 278 4.00 2.47 11.74
N TRP A 279 3.83 1.30 12.35
CA TRP A 279 3.95 -0.01 11.68
C TRP A 279 2.72 -0.88 11.89
N ILE A 280 2.48 -1.78 10.93
CA ILE A 280 1.37 -2.75 10.98
C ILE A 280 1.88 -4.07 11.57
N ASP A 281 1.26 -4.54 12.65
CA ASP A 281 1.58 -5.85 13.23
C ASP A 281 0.81 -6.98 12.52
N HIS A 282 1.54 -7.95 11.97
CA HIS A 282 0.98 -9.14 11.30
C HIS A 282 0.82 -10.35 12.25
N SER A 283 1.33 -10.27 13.48
CA SER A 283 1.38 -11.38 14.45
C SER A 283 0.17 -11.37 15.40
N THR A 284 -0.92 -12.06 15.02
CA THR A 284 -2.11 -12.18 15.88
C THR A 284 -2.00 -13.35 16.86
N ASN A 285 -1.83 -13.06 18.16
CA ASN A 285 -2.20 -13.96 19.25
C ASN A 285 -3.52 -13.48 19.87
N ALA A 286 -4.64 -14.03 19.38
CA ALA A 286 -6.01 -13.64 19.73
C ALA A 286 -6.49 -14.05 21.13
N ASN A 287 -5.64 -14.64 21.98
CA ASN A 287 -6.07 -15.24 23.25
C ASN A 287 -6.26 -14.23 24.41
N ASN A 288 -5.88 -12.96 24.25
CA ASN A 288 -6.00 -11.94 25.31
C ASN A 288 -7.10 -10.88 25.06
N ALA A 289 -8.02 -11.11 24.13
CA ALA A 289 -9.06 -10.14 23.77
C ALA A 289 -10.20 -9.97 24.79
N MET A 290 -10.19 -10.68 25.92
CA MET A 290 -11.31 -10.70 26.87
C MET A 290 -11.26 -9.64 27.99
N THR A 291 -10.20 -8.83 28.12
CA THR A 291 -10.03 -7.97 29.32
C THR A 291 -9.89 -6.47 29.09
N HIS A 292 -9.84 -5.97 27.85
CA HIS A 292 -9.74 -4.53 27.60
C HIS A 292 -10.70 -4.09 26.49
N HIS A 293 -11.59 -3.15 26.79
CA HIS A 293 -12.56 -2.57 25.84
C HIS A 293 -11.91 -1.75 24.69
N PHE A 294 -10.57 -1.69 24.58
CA PHE A 294 -9.83 -1.05 23.49
C PHE A 294 -8.53 -1.80 23.12
N PRO A 295 -8.58 -2.97 22.44
CA PRO A 295 -7.39 -3.67 21.97
C PRO A 295 -7.21 -3.44 20.47
N GLY A 296 -6.34 -2.51 20.03
CA GLY A 296 -6.11 -2.29 18.60
C GLY A 296 -5.02 -1.27 18.19
N PHE A 297 -4.58 -0.42 19.13
CA PHE A 297 -3.50 0.54 18.95
C PHE A 297 -2.57 0.44 20.16
N LEU A 298 -1.26 0.23 19.94
CA LEU A 298 -0.30 0.16 21.04
C LEU A 298 0.90 1.05 20.69
N GLY A 299 1.06 2.18 21.38
CA GLY A 299 2.33 2.90 21.35
C GLY A 299 3.46 1.98 21.85
N ALA A 300 4.65 2.10 21.28
CA ALA A 300 5.80 1.35 21.75
C ALA A 300 6.55 2.22 22.76
N PRO A 301 6.82 1.76 24.00
CA PRO A 301 7.68 2.50 24.91
C PRO A 301 9.05 2.75 24.27
N VAL A 302 9.41 4.03 24.16
CA VAL A 302 10.70 4.50 23.67
C VAL A 302 11.37 5.35 24.76
N ALA A 303 12.57 4.98 25.16
CA ALA A 303 13.36 5.71 26.15
C ALA A 303 14.65 6.26 25.55
N GLY A 304 15.22 7.30 26.16
CA GLY A 304 16.52 7.84 25.78
C GLY A 304 16.98 8.94 26.75
N ASN A 305 18.29 9.14 26.86
CA ASN A 305 18.89 10.11 27.77
C ASN A 305 18.85 11.53 27.19
N ARG A 306 17.68 12.15 27.13
CA ARG A 306 17.44 13.50 26.55
C ARG A 306 17.40 14.64 27.57
N GLY A 307 17.85 14.42 28.80
CA GLY A 307 18.08 15.47 29.78
C GLY A 307 19.25 16.37 29.37
N ALA A 308 20.48 15.89 29.60
CA ALA A 308 21.71 16.56 29.14
C ALA A 308 22.16 16.11 27.74
N SER A 309 21.56 15.06 27.18
CA SER A 309 21.89 14.53 25.84
C SER A 309 23.33 13.98 25.67
N GLY A 310 23.93 13.49 26.76
CA GLY A 310 25.28 12.91 26.76
C GLY A 310 25.38 11.59 25.97
N ILE A 311 26.57 11.31 25.43
CA ILE A 311 26.87 10.04 24.72
C ILE A 311 27.39 8.95 25.68
N ASP A 312 27.67 9.33 26.92
CA ASP A 312 28.18 8.52 28.00
C ASP A 312 27.06 7.69 28.67
N GLY A 313 27.41 6.45 29.06
CA GLY A 313 26.52 5.58 29.85
C GLY A 313 25.26 5.10 29.15
N LEU A 314 25.15 5.23 27.82
CA LEU A 314 23.95 4.88 27.07
C LEU A 314 23.67 3.37 27.07
N LEU A 315 24.69 2.53 26.90
CA LEU A 315 24.54 1.07 26.91
C LEU A 315 24.14 0.59 28.32
N SER A 316 24.82 1.09 29.35
CA SER A 316 24.55 0.81 30.75
C SER A 316 23.14 1.25 31.16
N THR A 317 22.69 2.43 30.71
CA THR A 317 21.31 2.90 30.94
C THR A 317 20.29 2.02 30.24
N ALA A 318 20.56 1.64 28.98
CA ALA A 318 19.68 0.76 28.22
C ALA A 318 19.52 -0.63 28.87
N ILE A 319 20.61 -1.17 29.44
CA ILE A 319 20.58 -2.41 30.23
C ILE A 319 19.70 -2.22 31.49
N GLY A 320 19.86 -1.10 32.21
CA GLY A 320 19.00 -0.76 33.35
C GLY A 320 17.52 -0.64 32.97
N PHE A 321 17.23 -0.02 31.82
CA PHE A 321 15.88 0.05 31.25
C PHE A 321 15.32 -1.33 30.91
N ALA A 322 16.13 -2.24 30.35
CA ALA A 322 15.74 -3.62 30.09
C ALA A 322 15.40 -4.39 31.38
N ILE A 323 16.18 -4.17 32.44
CA ILE A 323 15.91 -4.76 33.76
C ILE A 323 14.59 -4.20 34.34
N GLY A 324 14.42 -2.89 34.35
CA GLY A 324 13.25 -2.24 34.95
C GLY A 324 11.94 -2.50 34.19
N SER A 325 11.99 -2.60 32.87
CA SER A 325 10.82 -2.89 32.04
C SER A 325 10.51 -4.38 31.92
N ASN A 326 11.49 -5.26 32.14
CA ASN A 326 11.40 -6.70 31.88
C ASN A 326 10.87 -7.06 30.47
N LYS A 327 11.25 -6.25 29.48
CA LYS A 327 10.85 -6.37 28.08
C LYS A 327 12.06 -6.66 27.17
N HIS A 328 11.81 -7.17 25.97
CA HIS A 328 12.85 -7.25 24.95
C HIS A 328 13.22 -5.83 24.49
N VAL A 329 14.45 -5.39 24.70
CA VAL A 329 14.88 -4.03 24.36
C VAL A 329 15.72 -4.04 23.08
N PHE A 330 15.31 -3.23 22.11
CA PHE A 330 16.15 -2.80 20.99
C PHE A 330 16.85 -1.50 21.36
N CYS A 331 18.16 -1.56 21.57
CA CYS A 331 18.98 -0.40 21.86
C CYS A 331 19.71 0.06 20.61
N VAL A 332 19.42 1.26 20.14
CA VAL A 332 20.02 1.81 18.92
C VAL A 332 20.95 2.94 19.30
N ILE A 333 22.24 2.82 19.01
CA ILE A 333 23.26 3.79 19.41
C ILE A 333 24.31 3.96 18.31
N GLY A 334 25.01 5.10 18.29
CA GLY A 334 26.17 5.28 17.40
C GLY A 334 27.41 4.59 17.96
N ASP A 335 28.35 4.25 17.09
CA ASP A 335 29.70 3.77 17.38
C ASP A 335 30.42 4.55 18.49
N ILE A 336 30.54 5.87 18.39
CA ILE A 336 31.24 6.70 19.39
C ILE A 336 30.56 6.55 20.76
N SER A 337 29.23 6.49 20.80
CA SER A 337 28.46 6.26 22.03
C SER A 337 28.69 4.86 22.59
N PHE A 338 28.74 3.85 21.73
CA PHE A 338 29.07 2.48 22.11
C PHE A 338 30.49 2.37 22.68
N LEU A 339 31.47 3.02 22.03
CA LEU A 339 32.86 3.03 22.45
C LEU A 339 33.05 3.71 23.81
N HIS A 340 32.33 4.81 24.04
CA HIS A 340 32.37 5.56 25.30
C HIS A 340 31.84 4.75 26.50
N ASP A 341 31.00 3.73 26.25
CA ASP A 341 30.41 2.86 27.27
C ASP A 341 30.73 1.37 27.02
N THR A 342 31.90 1.10 26.44
CA THR A 342 32.38 -0.27 26.13
C THR A 342 32.36 -1.19 27.36
N ASN A 343 32.70 -0.66 28.54
CA ASN A 343 32.67 -1.43 29.79
C ASN A 343 31.24 -1.93 30.14
N GLY A 344 30.19 -1.28 29.62
CA GLY A 344 28.81 -1.74 29.71
C GLY A 344 28.57 -3.11 29.07
N LEU A 345 29.43 -3.58 28.15
CA LEU A 345 29.38 -4.95 27.61
C LEU A 345 29.56 -6.01 28.70
N SER A 346 30.31 -5.69 29.77
CA SER A 346 30.42 -6.58 30.93
C SER A 346 29.07 -6.75 31.65
N LEU A 347 28.30 -5.66 31.79
CA LEU A 347 26.94 -5.69 32.35
C LEU A 347 25.98 -6.43 31.42
N LEU A 348 26.13 -6.27 30.10
CA LEU A 348 25.32 -6.98 29.11
C LEU A 348 25.51 -8.49 29.24
N ASN A 349 26.75 -8.96 29.39
CA ASN A 349 27.09 -10.39 29.50
C ASN A 349 26.69 -11.02 30.85
N GLN A 350 26.65 -10.24 31.93
CA GLN A 350 26.24 -10.70 33.27
C GLN A 350 24.71 -10.81 33.40
N ARG A 351 24.08 -11.53 32.47
CA ARG A 351 22.62 -11.62 32.38
C ARG A 351 22.04 -12.32 33.61
N ALA A 352 21.53 -11.53 34.56
CA ALA A 352 20.67 -11.98 35.64
C ALA A 352 19.28 -11.33 35.49
N GLN A 353 18.23 -12.14 35.38
CA GLN A 353 16.82 -11.74 35.56
C GLN A 353 16.22 -10.74 34.53
N ARG A 354 16.73 -10.67 33.29
CA ARG A 354 16.08 -9.91 32.18
C ARG A 354 15.92 -10.72 30.88
N LYS A 355 15.03 -10.24 30.00
CA LYS A 355 14.89 -10.72 28.61
C LYS A 355 16.13 -10.37 27.76
N PRO A 356 16.38 -11.09 26.65
CA PRO A 356 17.46 -10.76 25.73
C PRO A 356 17.29 -9.34 25.17
N MET A 357 18.41 -8.72 24.85
CA MET A 357 18.51 -7.37 24.33
C MET A 357 19.30 -7.39 23.01
N THR A 358 18.83 -6.61 22.05
CA THR A 358 19.48 -6.42 20.76
C THR A 358 20.06 -5.02 20.70
N VAL A 359 21.38 -4.91 20.60
CA VAL A 359 22.10 -3.63 20.52
C VAL A 359 22.46 -3.39 19.06
N ILE A 360 21.86 -2.39 18.43
CA ILE A 360 22.14 -1.98 17.05
C ILE A 360 23.11 -0.81 17.13
N VAL A 361 24.33 -1.03 16.65
CA VAL A 361 25.38 -0.01 16.60
C VAL A 361 25.46 0.51 15.18
N ILE A 362 25.10 1.78 14.99
CA ILE A 362 25.32 2.50 13.74
C ILE A 362 26.79 2.90 13.70
N ASN A 363 27.59 2.16 12.93
CA ASN A 363 29.03 2.38 12.80
C ASN A 363 29.33 3.12 11.50
N ASN A 364 29.52 4.43 11.63
CA ASN A 364 29.96 5.30 10.55
C ASN A 364 31.41 5.77 10.77
N HIS A 365 32.14 5.12 11.67
CA HIS A 365 33.52 5.37 12.05
C HIS A 365 33.77 6.76 12.66
N GLY A 366 32.77 7.39 13.28
CA GLY A 366 32.93 8.69 13.93
C GLY A 366 31.66 9.46 14.30
N GLY A 367 31.82 10.73 14.66
CA GLY A 367 30.73 11.65 15.00
C GLY A 367 30.00 12.20 13.77
N ALA A 368 29.19 11.39 13.08
CA ALA A 368 28.55 11.81 11.82
C ALA A 368 27.60 13.01 11.93
N ILE A 369 27.07 13.35 13.12
CA ILE A 369 26.21 14.54 13.31
C ILE A 369 26.85 15.83 12.79
N PHE A 370 28.16 15.97 12.93
CA PHE A 370 28.87 17.18 12.51
C PHE A 370 28.88 17.36 10.99
N SER A 371 28.61 16.31 10.21
CA SER A 371 28.49 16.37 8.74
C SER A 371 27.23 17.10 8.29
N LEU A 372 26.18 17.14 9.12
CA LEU A 372 24.93 17.84 8.85
C LEU A 372 24.90 19.26 9.45
N LEU A 373 25.92 19.65 10.21
CA LEU A 373 26.05 20.97 10.79
C LEU A 373 26.80 21.92 9.84
N PRO A 374 26.58 23.25 9.93
CA PRO A 374 27.23 24.22 9.06
C PRO A 374 28.77 24.13 9.04
N ILE A 375 29.38 23.62 10.10
CA ILE A 375 30.83 23.43 10.23
C ILE A 375 31.41 22.53 9.14
N ALA A 376 30.65 21.54 8.64
CA ALA A 376 31.09 20.65 7.56
C ALA A 376 31.39 21.38 6.25
N LYS A 377 30.79 22.57 6.04
CA LYS A 377 31.00 23.39 4.84
C LYS A 377 32.14 24.40 4.99
N THR A 378 32.55 24.70 6.22
CA THR A 378 33.48 25.80 6.51
C THR A 378 34.84 25.33 7.03
N ALA A 379 34.90 24.20 7.73
CA ALA A 379 36.15 23.63 8.22
C ALA A 379 36.88 22.81 7.14
N SER A 380 38.21 22.72 7.24
CA SER A 380 38.98 21.83 6.37
C SER A 380 38.73 20.36 6.72
N PRO A 381 38.85 19.42 5.75
CA PRO A 381 38.67 18.00 6.01
C PRO A 381 39.50 17.47 7.18
N GLN A 382 40.76 17.92 7.31
CA GLN A 382 41.65 17.47 8.39
C GLN A 382 41.16 17.91 9.78
N ILE A 383 40.53 19.09 9.88
CA ILE A 383 39.96 19.58 11.14
C ILE A 383 38.71 18.77 11.48
N LEU A 384 37.85 18.51 10.49
CA LEU A 384 36.63 17.72 10.67
C LEU A 384 36.96 16.30 11.15
N GLU A 385 37.82 15.59 10.44
CA GLU A 385 38.21 14.22 10.74
C GLU A 385 38.82 14.09 12.15
N LYS A 386 39.70 15.02 12.52
CA LYS A 386 40.43 14.94 13.79
C LYS A 386 39.63 15.40 15.00
N PHE A 387 38.90 16.52 14.89
CA PHE A 387 38.33 17.21 16.06
C PHE A 387 36.81 17.11 16.17
N PHE A 388 36.11 16.76 15.09
CA PHE A 388 34.65 16.67 15.07
C PHE A 388 34.17 15.24 14.87
N TYR A 389 34.55 14.62 13.75
CA TYR A 389 34.23 13.22 13.48
C TYR A 389 35.02 12.29 14.40
N THR A 390 36.21 12.71 14.83
CA THR A 390 37.10 11.90 15.69
C THR A 390 37.22 10.47 15.16
N LEU A 391 37.64 10.36 13.90
CA LEU A 391 37.62 9.09 13.16
C LEU A 391 38.36 8.00 13.93
N HIS A 392 37.82 6.79 13.89
CA HIS A 392 38.43 5.62 14.55
C HIS A 392 38.41 4.37 13.69
N ASP A 393 39.30 3.43 14.03
CA ASP A 393 39.42 2.11 13.41
C ASP A 393 39.29 1.00 14.46
N VAL A 394 38.36 1.17 15.40
CA VAL A 394 38.12 0.19 16.47
C VAL A 394 37.22 -0.94 15.98
N SER A 395 37.67 -2.17 16.17
CA SER A 395 36.88 -3.37 15.83
C SER A 395 35.85 -3.70 16.92
N ILE A 396 34.57 -3.41 16.64
CA ILE A 396 33.44 -3.77 17.51
C ILE A 396 33.32 -5.28 17.68
N SER A 397 33.57 -6.06 16.63
CA SER A 397 33.56 -7.54 16.70
C SER A 397 34.55 -8.09 17.73
N LYS A 398 35.79 -7.55 17.79
CA LYS A 398 36.79 -7.93 18.79
C LYS A 398 36.39 -7.52 20.20
N LEU A 399 35.77 -6.35 20.38
CA LEU A 399 35.22 -5.92 21.67
C LEU A 399 34.13 -6.87 22.15
N CYS A 400 33.18 -7.21 21.28
CA CYS A 400 32.13 -8.18 21.60
C CYS A 400 32.71 -9.55 21.96
N ALA A 401 33.70 -10.03 21.20
CA ALA A 401 34.38 -11.29 21.49
C ALA A 401 35.08 -11.29 22.85
N ALA A 402 35.75 -10.18 23.21
CA ALA A 402 36.40 -10.03 24.52
C ALA A 402 35.41 -10.16 25.69
N HIS A 403 34.16 -9.72 25.48
CA HIS A 403 33.07 -9.82 26.46
C HIS A 403 32.14 -11.03 26.25
N ARG A 404 32.44 -11.93 25.31
CA ARG A 404 31.63 -13.11 24.95
C ARG A 404 30.20 -12.78 24.52
N ILE A 405 30.02 -11.63 23.87
CA ILE A 405 28.75 -11.19 23.30
C ILE A 405 28.68 -11.60 21.82
N LYS A 406 27.50 -12.07 21.38
CA LYS A 406 27.26 -12.38 19.97
C LYS A 406 27.31 -11.10 19.14
N HIS A 407 28.03 -11.15 18.02
CA HIS A 407 28.17 -10.05 17.08
C HIS A 407 27.71 -10.46 15.68
N VAL A 408 27.06 -9.54 14.97
CA VAL A 408 26.65 -9.67 13.57
C VAL A 408 26.99 -8.37 12.85
N LEU A 409 27.84 -8.43 11.83
CA LEU A 409 28.08 -7.32 10.92
C LEU A 409 27.02 -7.33 9.80
N VAL A 410 26.50 -6.16 9.48
CA VAL A 410 25.47 -5.95 8.47
C VAL A 410 25.94 -4.86 7.52
N GLN A 411 26.04 -5.19 6.24
CA GLN A 411 26.48 -4.31 5.15
C GLN A 411 25.38 -4.10 4.10
N THR A 412 24.38 -4.99 4.06
CA THR A 412 23.28 -4.90 3.09
C THR A 412 21.91 -4.79 3.78
N LYS A 413 20.93 -4.26 3.04
CA LYS A 413 19.53 -4.17 3.52
C LYS A 413 18.94 -5.55 3.85
N THR A 414 19.26 -6.56 3.04
CA THR A 414 18.82 -7.94 3.26
C THR A 414 19.42 -8.51 4.54
N GLU A 415 20.71 -8.29 4.79
CA GLU A 415 21.37 -8.70 6.04
C GLU A 415 20.75 -8.00 7.26
N LEU A 416 20.38 -6.72 7.16
CA LEU A 416 19.71 -5.99 8.24
C LEU A 416 18.37 -6.64 8.58
N HIS A 417 17.52 -6.86 7.56
CA HIS A 417 16.23 -7.50 7.75
C HIS A 417 16.38 -8.88 8.40
N ASP A 418 17.32 -9.69 7.90
CA ASP A 418 17.66 -10.99 8.48
C ASP A 418 18.11 -10.91 9.94
N ALA A 419 18.95 -9.93 10.28
CA ALA A 419 19.44 -9.70 11.64
C ALA A 419 18.31 -9.28 12.59
N LEU A 420 17.42 -8.37 12.16
CA LEU A 420 16.26 -7.93 12.93
C LEU A 420 15.31 -9.11 13.21
N VAL A 421 15.01 -9.95 12.20
CA VAL A 421 14.17 -11.14 12.39
C VAL A 421 14.82 -12.18 13.31
N LYS A 422 16.10 -12.51 13.08
CA LYS A 422 16.81 -13.53 13.87
C LYS A 422 17.03 -13.09 15.32
N SER A 423 17.26 -11.81 15.57
CA SER A 423 17.48 -11.27 16.92
C SER A 423 16.23 -11.39 17.80
N HIS A 424 15.03 -11.29 17.21
CA HIS A 424 13.77 -11.45 17.94
C HIS A 424 13.52 -12.89 18.42
N VAL A 425 13.87 -13.89 17.59
CA VAL A 425 13.72 -15.32 17.93
C VAL A 425 14.86 -15.80 18.86
N GLY A 426 16.00 -15.11 18.85
CA GLY A 426 17.16 -15.43 19.67
C GLY A 426 16.87 -15.32 21.17
N HIS A 427 17.37 -16.28 21.95
CA HIS A 427 17.32 -16.24 23.42
C HIS A 427 18.60 -15.65 24.05
N VAL A 428 19.44 -14.98 23.28
CA VAL A 428 20.75 -14.43 23.70
C VAL A 428 20.89 -12.97 23.30
N ASP A 429 21.68 -12.22 24.06
CA ASP A 429 22.01 -10.83 23.72
C ASP A 429 22.85 -10.79 22.43
N CYS A 430 22.61 -9.78 21.59
CA CYS A 430 23.26 -9.66 20.30
C CYS A 430 23.61 -8.20 20.00
N VAL A 431 24.84 -7.97 19.53
CA VAL A 431 25.26 -6.70 18.93
C VAL A 431 25.16 -6.85 17.41
N VAL A 432 24.34 -6.02 16.78
CA VAL A 432 24.22 -5.88 15.33
C VAL A 432 24.93 -4.60 14.94
N GLU A 433 26.08 -4.72 14.29
CA GLU A 433 26.85 -3.60 13.77
C GLU A 433 26.40 -3.31 12.34
N VAL A 434 25.90 -2.10 12.11
CA VAL A 434 25.47 -1.62 10.80
C VAL A 434 26.58 -0.72 10.27
N GLU A 435 27.24 -1.16 9.19
CA GLU A 435 28.37 -0.44 8.61
C GLU A 435 27.92 0.63 7.63
N ASN A 436 28.46 1.83 7.81
CA ASN A 436 28.03 3.04 7.13
C ASN A 436 29.20 4.00 6.92
N HIS A 437 28.98 5.06 6.13
CA HIS A 437 30.02 6.04 5.82
C HIS A 437 29.48 7.47 5.96
N ILE A 438 30.21 8.34 6.70
CA ILE A 438 29.77 9.69 7.07
C ILE A 438 29.39 10.52 5.84
N VAL A 439 30.23 10.51 4.80
CA VAL A 439 30.05 11.35 3.61
C VAL A 439 28.82 10.90 2.81
N ASP A 440 28.65 9.58 2.64
CA ASP A 440 27.56 9.02 1.86
C ASP A 440 26.22 9.23 2.56
N ASN A 441 26.18 9.03 3.88
CA ASN A 441 24.99 9.34 4.69
C ASN A 441 24.67 10.83 4.68
N ALA A 442 25.66 11.72 4.79
CA ALA A 442 25.41 13.17 4.72
C ALA A 442 24.84 13.59 3.35
N ASN A 443 25.39 13.02 2.27
CA ASN A 443 24.90 13.23 0.92
C ASN A 443 23.48 12.71 0.74
N PHE A 444 23.17 11.53 1.27
CA PHE A 444 21.86 10.92 1.17
C PHE A 444 20.80 11.70 1.96
N HIS A 445 21.11 12.15 3.17
CA HIS A 445 20.25 13.05 3.95
C HIS A 445 19.92 14.33 3.17
N ARG A 446 20.94 14.97 2.56
CA ARG A 446 20.74 16.16 1.73
C ARG A 446 19.80 15.86 0.55
N ILE A 447 20.01 14.75 -0.13
CA ILE A 447 19.18 14.34 -1.28
C ILE A 447 17.72 14.15 -0.84
N ILE A 448 17.47 13.36 0.21
CA ILE A 448 16.12 13.14 0.74
C ILE A 448 15.48 14.47 1.10
N SER A 449 16.16 15.33 1.87
CA SER A 449 15.63 16.63 2.31
C SER A 449 15.24 17.52 1.12
N MET A 450 16.06 17.58 0.06
CA MET A 450 15.73 18.36 -1.13
C MET A 450 14.51 17.80 -1.87
N PHE A 451 14.38 16.48 -1.95
CA PHE A 451 13.21 15.85 -2.57
C PHE A 451 11.94 16.00 -1.75
N THR A 452 12.00 15.88 -0.42
CA THR A 452 10.84 16.06 0.47
C THR A 452 10.38 17.52 0.50
N ASP A 453 11.32 18.48 0.49
CA ASP A 453 11.03 19.91 0.34
C ASP A 453 10.31 20.20 -0.98
N HIS A 454 10.91 19.78 -2.10
CA HIS A 454 10.31 19.94 -3.43
C HIS A 454 8.92 19.29 -3.49
N THR A 455 8.78 18.09 -2.93
CA THR A 455 7.51 17.37 -2.86
C THR A 455 6.46 18.17 -2.09
N ALA A 456 6.75 18.60 -0.87
CA ALA A 456 5.83 19.35 -0.04
C ALA A 456 5.41 20.68 -0.70
N THR A 457 6.38 21.39 -1.29
CA THR A 457 6.15 22.64 -2.03
C THR A 457 5.23 22.44 -3.23
N MET A 458 5.50 21.44 -4.08
CA MET A 458 4.67 21.15 -5.26
C MET A 458 3.25 20.71 -4.89
N HIS A 459 3.11 19.83 -3.88
CA HIS A 459 1.79 19.34 -3.46
C HIS A 459 0.96 20.46 -2.84
N LEU A 460 1.56 21.31 -2.01
CA LEU A 460 0.86 22.45 -1.46
C LEU A 460 0.39 23.40 -2.57
N ALA A 461 1.28 23.76 -3.50
CA ALA A 461 0.90 24.63 -4.61
C ALA A 461 -0.22 24.03 -5.46
N TYR A 462 -0.19 22.72 -5.71
CA TYR A 462 -1.28 21.99 -6.38
C TYR A 462 -2.61 22.12 -5.62
N LEU A 463 -2.61 21.88 -4.32
CA LEU A 463 -3.81 21.89 -3.47
C LEU A 463 -4.41 23.30 -3.32
N LEU A 464 -3.59 24.34 -3.44
CA LEU A 464 -4.03 25.74 -3.39
C LEU A 464 -4.43 26.31 -4.74
N GLY A 465 -3.77 25.90 -5.83
CA GLY A 465 -4.03 26.38 -7.19
C GLY A 465 -5.02 25.52 -8.01
N GLY A 466 -5.47 24.39 -7.48
CA GLY A 466 -6.40 23.47 -8.15
C GLY A 466 -7.89 23.84 -8.00
N PRO A 467 -8.80 23.06 -8.62
CA PRO A 467 -10.26 23.26 -8.53
C PRO A 467 -10.81 23.18 -7.09
N TYR A 468 -10.00 22.65 -6.16
CA TYR A 468 -10.25 22.58 -4.73
C TYR A 468 -10.22 23.95 -4.01
N CYS A 469 -10.08 25.08 -4.70
CA CYS A 469 -9.88 26.41 -4.09
C CYS A 469 -11.14 27.04 -3.46
N LYS A 470 -12.33 26.43 -3.56
CA LYS A 470 -13.55 26.99 -2.96
C LYS A 470 -13.57 26.81 -1.43
N ASP A 471 -13.94 27.87 -0.72
CA ASP A 471 -13.94 27.97 0.76
C ASP A 471 -15.12 27.24 1.45
N GLU A 472 -16.03 26.63 0.70
CA GLU A 472 -17.18 25.89 1.24
C GLU A 472 -16.84 24.38 1.32
N LEU A 473 -16.74 23.86 2.54
CA LEU A 473 -16.15 22.55 2.87
C LEU A 473 -17.08 21.36 2.58
N ASP A 474 -16.67 20.54 1.61
CA ASP A 474 -16.78 19.07 1.61
C ASP A 474 -15.48 18.48 1.01
N GLY A 475 -14.39 18.45 1.80
CA GLY A 475 -13.15 17.71 1.51
C GLY A 475 -12.34 18.11 0.25
N LEU A 476 -11.17 17.50 0.09
CA LEU A 476 -10.35 17.53 -1.15
C LEU A 476 -10.93 16.59 -2.22
N SER A 477 -12.24 16.65 -2.46
CA SER A 477 -12.96 15.79 -3.39
C SER A 477 -13.07 16.45 -4.77
N VAL A 478 -12.70 15.74 -5.83
CA VAL A 478 -12.87 16.16 -7.24
C VAL A 478 -14.35 16.11 -7.63
N GLY A 479 -15.11 15.24 -6.95
CA GLY A 479 -16.49 14.90 -7.26
C GLY A 479 -16.72 13.39 -7.28
N ARG A 480 -17.95 12.97 -7.56
CA ARG A 480 -18.30 11.55 -7.72
C ARG A 480 -18.44 11.21 -9.19
N ILE A 481 -17.97 10.04 -9.57
CA ILE A 481 -18.17 9.49 -10.92
C ILE A 481 -19.63 9.03 -11.03
N HIS A 482 -20.47 9.78 -11.75
CA HIS A 482 -21.89 9.44 -11.88
C HIS A 482 -22.18 8.53 -13.07
N ALA A 483 -21.30 8.54 -14.08
CA ALA A 483 -21.41 7.71 -15.27
C ALA A 483 -20.02 7.30 -15.78
N ALA A 484 -19.95 6.09 -16.32
CA ALA A 484 -18.77 5.54 -16.97
C ALA A 484 -19.24 4.75 -18.20
N GLU A 485 -18.64 5.02 -19.36
CA GLU A 485 -18.95 4.37 -20.63
C GLU A 485 -17.67 3.88 -21.28
N TYR A 486 -17.72 2.75 -21.98
CA TYR A 486 -16.62 2.31 -22.81
C TYR A 486 -17.10 1.97 -24.22
N MET A 487 -16.26 2.25 -25.21
CA MET A 487 -16.57 2.16 -26.63
C MET A 487 -15.53 1.26 -27.31
N PHE A 488 -15.96 0.11 -27.82
CA PHE A 488 -15.08 -0.77 -28.59
C PHE A 488 -14.80 -0.16 -29.96
N TYR A 489 -13.53 0.00 -30.29
CA TYR A 489 -13.09 0.55 -31.56
C TYR A 489 -12.26 -0.46 -32.35
N ARG A 490 -12.25 -0.28 -33.67
CA ARG A 490 -11.36 -0.97 -34.60
C ARG A 490 -10.83 -0.02 -35.66
N ILE A 491 -9.51 0.15 -35.73
CA ILE A 491 -8.83 1.04 -36.69
C ILE A 491 -7.82 0.28 -37.55
N GLN A 492 -7.66 0.71 -38.81
CA GLN A 492 -6.70 0.11 -39.73
C GLN A 492 -5.28 0.67 -39.54
N LEU A 493 -4.29 -0.21 -39.59
CA LEU A 493 -2.86 0.10 -39.61
C LEU A 493 -2.32 0.14 -41.06
N ALA A 494 -1.28 0.93 -41.29
CA ALA A 494 -0.59 1.06 -42.58
C ALA A 494 0.32 -0.15 -42.88
N ALA A 495 0.70 -0.90 -41.86
CA ALA A 495 1.53 -2.10 -41.93
C ALA A 495 1.12 -3.06 -40.79
N PRO A 496 1.36 -4.38 -40.93
CA PRO A 496 1.01 -5.35 -39.89
C PRO A 496 1.83 -5.11 -38.62
N ARG A 497 1.24 -5.36 -37.45
CA ARG A 497 1.96 -5.31 -36.17
C ARG A 497 3.23 -6.16 -36.21
N THR A 498 4.24 -5.69 -35.48
CA THR A 498 5.61 -6.22 -35.54
C THR A 498 5.76 -7.68 -35.04
N SER A 499 4.71 -8.31 -34.53
CA SER A 499 4.66 -9.67 -33.95
C SER A 499 3.76 -10.68 -34.70
N GLY A 500 2.96 -10.28 -35.71
CA GLY A 500 1.92 -11.13 -36.30
C GLY A 500 2.00 -11.30 -37.83
N VAL A 501 1.70 -12.51 -38.33
CA VAL A 501 1.60 -12.84 -39.77
C VAL A 501 0.13 -12.98 -40.23
N SER A 502 -0.84 -12.77 -39.33
CA SER A 502 -2.28 -12.90 -39.56
C SER A 502 -2.91 -11.64 -40.17
N GLU A 503 -4.02 -11.75 -40.91
CA GLU A 503 -4.83 -10.59 -41.36
C GLU A 503 -5.28 -9.68 -40.19
N SER A 504 -5.46 -10.25 -38.98
CA SER A 504 -5.78 -9.49 -37.77
C SER A 504 -4.68 -8.50 -37.34
N SER A 505 -3.45 -8.70 -37.80
CA SER A 505 -2.31 -7.83 -37.46
C SER A 505 -2.37 -6.45 -38.12
N PHE A 506 -3.23 -6.26 -39.13
CA PHE A 506 -3.46 -4.98 -39.81
C PHE A 506 -4.50 -4.11 -39.11
N PHE A 507 -5.13 -4.59 -38.04
CA PHE A 507 -6.06 -3.82 -37.24
C PHE A 507 -5.52 -3.65 -35.82
N HIS A 508 -5.82 -2.48 -35.26
CA HIS A 508 -5.67 -2.21 -33.84
C HIS A 508 -7.08 -2.09 -33.23
N GLU A 509 -7.30 -2.83 -32.16
CA GLU A 509 -8.60 -2.98 -31.51
C GLU A 509 -8.43 -2.69 -30.03
N GLY A 510 -9.43 -2.05 -29.44
CA GLY A 510 -9.38 -1.65 -28.05
C GLY A 510 -10.66 -0.95 -27.62
N PHE A 511 -10.61 -0.30 -26.47
CA PHE A 511 -11.72 0.42 -25.88
C PHE A 511 -11.32 1.87 -25.57
N ILE A 512 -12.16 2.82 -25.96
CA ILE A 512 -12.12 4.18 -25.44
C ILE A 512 -13.00 4.24 -24.20
N LEU A 513 -12.43 4.61 -23.06
CA LEU A 513 -13.14 4.86 -21.82
C LEU A 513 -13.59 6.31 -21.79
N LYS A 514 -14.76 6.56 -21.21
CA LYS A 514 -15.32 7.88 -20.97
C LYS A 514 -15.89 7.92 -19.56
N LEU A 515 -15.28 8.73 -18.70
CA LEU A 515 -15.71 8.93 -17.31
C LEU A 515 -16.30 10.33 -17.16
N CYS A 516 -17.41 10.44 -16.42
CA CYS A 516 -18.11 11.71 -16.22
C CYS A 516 -18.24 12.05 -14.72
N VAL A 517 -17.96 13.30 -14.37
CA VAL A 517 -18.14 13.89 -13.03
C VAL A 517 -19.01 15.15 -13.15
N GLY A 518 -20.21 15.11 -12.57
CA GLY A 518 -21.25 16.12 -12.84
C GLY A 518 -21.65 16.19 -14.32
N ASP A 519 -22.51 17.14 -14.69
CA ASP A 519 -23.12 17.18 -16.03
C ASP A 519 -22.16 17.62 -17.16
N SER A 520 -20.95 18.12 -16.85
CA SER A 520 -20.10 18.80 -17.83
C SER A 520 -18.65 18.34 -17.90
N ILE A 521 -18.13 17.61 -16.91
CA ILE A 521 -16.70 17.25 -16.87
C ILE A 521 -16.55 15.81 -17.35
N VAL A 522 -15.83 15.65 -18.46
CA VAL A 522 -15.57 14.35 -19.10
C VAL A 522 -14.08 14.11 -19.19
N GLY A 523 -13.66 12.86 -18.98
CA GLY A 523 -12.30 12.40 -19.26
C GLY A 523 -12.31 11.15 -20.11
N PHE A 524 -11.36 11.09 -21.05
CA PHE A 524 -11.21 9.97 -21.99
C PHE A 524 -9.96 9.16 -21.70
N GLY A 525 -10.04 7.84 -21.84
CA GLY A 525 -8.90 6.94 -21.72
C GLY A 525 -8.89 5.90 -22.81
N GLU A 526 -7.76 5.23 -23.02
CA GLU A 526 -7.63 4.16 -24.01
C GLU A 526 -7.13 2.87 -23.33
N VAL A 527 -7.78 1.76 -23.67
CA VAL A 527 -7.39 0.41 -23.26
C VAL A 527 -7.28 -0.47 -24.50
N ALA A 528 -6.06 -0.80 -24.91
CA ALA A 528 -5.83 -1.57 -26.12
C ALA A 528 -4.81 -2.70 -25.85
N PRO A 529 -5.26 -3.87 -25.36
CA PRO A 529 -4.36 -5.00 -25.15
C PRO A 529 -3.81 -5.49 -26.50
N ILE A 530 -2.51 -5.78 -26.52
CA ILE A 530 -1.77 -6.33 -27.67
C ILE A 530 -0.95 -7.55 -27.24
N GLU A 531 -0.26 -8.21 -28.15
CA GLU A 531 0.37 -9.53 -27.96
C GLU A 531 1.41 -9.60 -26.82
N ILE A 532 1.92 -8.47 -26.34
CA ILE A 532 2.85 -8.40 -25.19
C ILE A 532 2.14 -8.44 -23.83
N HIS A 533 0.81 -8.27 -23.81
CA HIS A 533 -0.01 -8.30 -22.60
C HIS A 533 -0.40 -9.74 -22.25
N GLU A 534 -0.62 -10.02 -20.96
CA GLU A 534 -1.19 -11.29 -20.51
C GLU A 534 -2.71 -11.35 -20.69
N GLU A 535 -3.35 -10.19 -20.84
CA GLU A 535 -4.77 -10.02 -21.10
C GLU A 535 -5.09 -9.91 -22.59
N ASP A 536 -6.27 -10.39 -22.98
CA ASP A 536 -6.87 -10.17 -24.29
C ASP A 536 -8.08 -9.20 -24.21
N LEU A 537 -8.72 -8.91 -25.35
CA LEU A 537 -9.87 -8.00 -25.40
C LEU A 537 -11.06 -8.46 -24.55
N LEU A 538 -11.27 -9.77 -24.41
CA LEU A 538 -12.36 -10.32 -23.60
C LEU A 538 -12.04 -10.17 -22.11
N ASP A 539 -10.83 -10.53 -21.70
CA ASP A 539 -10.34 -10.36 -20.33
C ASP A 539 -10.45 -8.89 -19.88
N VAL A 540 -10.09 -7.96 -20.77
CA VAL A 540 -10.22 -6.52 -20.55
C VAL A 540 -11.68 -6.08 -20.39
N GLU A 541 -12.57 -6.51 -21.29
CA GLU A 541 -13.97 -6.08 -21.25
C GLU A 541 -14.68 -6.55 -19.97
N GLU A 542 -14.45 -7.79 -19.53
CA GLU A 542 -15.00 -8.31 -18.28
C GLU A 542 -14.52 -7.49 -17.07
N GLN A 543 -13.24 -7.15 -17.05
CA GLN A 543 -12.68 -6.34 -15.98
C GLN A 543 -13.23 -4.91 -16.00
N LEU A 544 -13.39 -4.29 -17.17
CA LEU A 544 -14.03 -2.97 -17.32
C LEU A 544 -15.46 -2.99 -16.80
N ARG A 545 -16.26 -4.00 -17.13
CA ARG A 545 -17.64 -4.16 -16.62
C ARG A 545 -17.69 -4.24 -15.10
N PHE A 546 -16.80 -5.02 -14.50
CA PHE A 546 -16.69 -5.13 -13.06
C PHE A 546 -16.32 -3.77 -12.43
N LEU A 547 -15.25 -3.14 -12.94
CA LEU A 547 -14.70 -1.92 -12.38
C LEU A 547 -15.64 -0.74 -12.55
N PHE A 548 -16.33 -0.60 -13.67
CA PHE A 548 -17.24 0.51 -13.92
C PHE A 548 -18.45 0.47 -13.00
N HIS A 549 -18.95 -0.74 -12.67
CA HIS A 549 -19.96 -0.88 -11.63
C HIS A 549 -19.46 -0.42 -10.26
N ARG A 550 -18.19 -0.68 -9.92
CA ARG A 550 -17.57 -0.22 -8.67
C ARG A 550 -17.23 1.27 -8.66
N MET A 551 -16.95 1.85 -9.82
CA MET A 551 -16.65 3.27 -9.99
C MET A 551 -17.89 4.14 -9.94
N LYS A 552 -19.07 3.61 -10.29
CA LYS A 552 -20.33 4.34 -10.17
C LYS A 552 -20.54 4.79 -8.72
N ASP A 553 -20.75 6.08 -8.55
CA ASP A 553 -20.85 6.78 -7.26
C ASP A 553 -19.59 6.74 -6.39
N ALA A 554 -18.47 6.25 -6.91
CA ALA A 554 -17.19 6.32 -6.21
C ALA A 554 -16.73 7.78 -6.15
N GLU A 555 -16.29 8.17 -4.96
CA GLU A 555 -15.70 9.47 -4.73
C GLU A 555 -14.28 9.49 -5.32
N LEU A 556 -13.95 10.57 -6.01
CA LEU A 556 -12.63 10.79 -6.57
C LEU A 556 -11.89 11.81 -5.71
N ASP A 557 -11.06 11.31 -4.81
CA ASP A 557 -10.18 12.07 -3.91
C ASP A 557 -8.71 12.01 -4.37
N VAL A 558 -8.48 11.71 -5.65
CA VAL A 558 -7.14 11.55 -6.23
C VAL A 558 -6.49 12.90 -6.46
N VAL A 559 -5.32 13.10 -5.86
CA VAL A 559 -4.39 14.17 -6.23
C VAL A 559 -3.44 13.61 -7.30
N PRO A 560 -3.54 14.04 -8.59
CA PRO A 560 -2.84 13.48 -9.74
C PRO A 560 -1.35 13.84 -9.73
N LEU A 561 -0.60 13.19 -8.85
CA LEU A 561 0.85 13.39 -8.69
C LEU A 561 1.65 12.09 -8.90
N LEU A 562 0.99 11.02 -9.37
CA LEU A 562 1.60 9.76 -9.81
C LEU A 562 2.50 9.08 -8.75
N ARG A 563 2.19 9.27 -7.47
CA ARG A 563 3.02 8.83 -6.32
C ARG A 563 2.38 7.70 -5.50
N GLY A 564 1.45 6.94 -6.06
CA GLY A 564 0.64 5.96 -5.32
C GLY A 564 -0.80 6.40 -5.12
N SER A 565 -1.15 7.62 -5.56
CA SER A 565 -2.52 8.17 -5.48
C SER A 565 -3.55 7.30 -6.22
N PHE A 566 -3.22 6.76 -7.40
CA PHE A 566 -4.13 5.93 -8.19
C PHE A 566 -4.29 4.55 -7.58
N SER A 567 -3.18 3.89 -7.24
CA SER A 567 -3.25 2.59 -6.55
C SER A 567 -3.97 2.70 -5.20
N ASN A 568 -3.75 3.78 -4.44
CA ASN A 568 -4.49 4.02 -3.21
C ASN A 568 -5.99 4.16 -3.47
N TRP A 569 -6.39 4.96 -4.46
CA TRP A 569 -7.80 5.13 -4.83
C TRP A 569 -8.47 3.83 -5.32
N ILE A 570 -7.80 3.05 -6.17
CA ILE A 570 -8.30 1.73 -6.61
C ILE A 570 -8.58 0.85 -5.38
N TRP A 571 -7.66 0.83 -4.41
CA TRP A 571 -7.85 0.09 -3.17
C TRP A 571 -8.98 0.69 -2.31
N THR A 572 -8.87 1.94 -1.85
CA THR A 572 -9.78 2.55 -0.87
C THR A 572 -11.19 2.77 -1.42
N SER A 573 -11.30 3.24 -2.66
CA SER A 573 -12.56 3.63 -3.29
C SER A 573 -13.22 2.48 -4.05
N LEU A 574 -12.47 1.59 -4.71
CA LEU A 574 -13.08 0.45 -5.43
C LEU A 574 -13.08 -0.85 -4.61
N GLY A 575 -12.18 -0.99 -3.64
CA GLY A 575 -12.00 -2.23 -2.88
C GLY A 575 -11.36 -3.33 -3.71
N ILE A 576 -10.38 -2.97 -4.54
CA ILE A 576 -9.69 -3.91 -5.43
C ILE A 576 -8.19 -3.78 -5.22
N PRO A 577 -7.44 -4.89 -5.06
CA PRO A 577 -5.99 -4.83 -5.06
C PRO A 577 -5.47 -4.24 -6.38
N PRO A 578 -4.67 -3.17 -6.36
CA PRO A 578 -4.20 -2.51 -7.60
C PRO A 578 -3.39 -3.44 -8.51
N SER A 579 -2.72 -4.45 -7.93
CA SER A 579 -1.99 -5.50 -8.63
C SER A 579 -2.89 -6.46 -9.41
N SER A 580 -4.20 -6.48 -9.16
CA SER A 580 -5.17 -7.36 -9.83
C SER A 580 -5.87 -6.68 -11.00
N VAL A 581 -5.65 -5.38 -11.22
CA VAL A 581 -6.12 -4.66 -12.40
C VAL A 581 -5.09 -4.87 -13.51
N PHE A 582 -5.56 -5.23 -14.71
CA PHE A 582 -4.68 -5.46 -15.84
C PHE A 582 -3.94 -4.19 -16.24
N PRO A 583 -2.69 -4.30 -16.71
CA PRO A 583 -1.87 -3.13 -17.04
C PRO A 583 -2.55 -2.15 -18.01
N SER A 584 -3.14 -2.67 -19.08
CA SER A 584 -3.81 -1.85 -20.08
C SER A 584 -5.06 -1.16 -19.51
N VAL A 585 -5.84 -1.86 -18.70
CA VAL A 585 -7.05 -1.35 -18.03
C VAL A 585 -6.69 -0.25 -17.03
N LYS A 586 -5.67 -0.49 -16.20
CA LYS A 586 -5.15 0.50 -15.24
C LYS A 586 -4.68 1.76 -15.97
N CYS A 587 -3.91 1.59 -17.05
CA CYS A 587 -3.46 2.71 -17.88
C CYS A 587 -4.63 3.53 -18.44
N GLY A 588 -5.67 2.88 -18.98
CA GLY A 588 -6.84 3.58 -19.51
C GLY A 588 -7.65 4.32 -18.45
N ILE A 589 -7.82 3.75 -17.26
CA ILE A 589 -8.52 4.40 -16.13
C ILE A 589 -7.72 5.62 -15.65
N GLU A 590 -6.41 5.46 -15.45
CA GLU A 590 -5.54 6.59 -15.07
C GLU A 590 -5.60 7.68 -16.13
N MET A 591 -5.52 7.33 -17.42
CA MET A 591 -5.64 8.25 -18.54
C MET A 591 -6.95 9.05 -18.47
N ALA A 592 -8.09 8.37 -18.28
CA ALA A 592 -9.40 9.00 -18.21
C ALA A 592 -9.50 9.98 -17.04
N ILE A 593 -9.05 9.59 -15.85
CA ILE A 593 -9.07 10.45 -14.66
C ILE A 593 -8.13 11.66 -14.84
N LEU A 594 -6.94 11.44 -15.38
CA LEU A 594 -5.96 12.48 -15.65
C LEU A 594 -6.49 13.52 -16.66
N ASN A 595 -7.08 13.04 -17.76
CA ASN A 595 -7.71 13.90 -18.77
C ASN A 595 -8.88 14.69 -18.18
N MET A 596 -9.70 14.05 -17.33
CA MET A 596 -10.80 14.68 -16.61
C MET A 596 -10.34 15.79 -15.66
N LEU A 597 -9.29 15.54 -14.87
CA LEU A 597 -8.76 16.53 -13.93
C LEU A 597 -8.18 17.75 -14.64
N ALA A 598 -7.68 17.56 -15.86
CA ALA A 598 -7.18 18.63 -16.69
C ALA A 598 -8.31 19.49 -17.30
N SER A 599 -9.49 18.92 -17.61
CA SER A 599 -10.65 19.68 -18.11
C SER A 599 -11.35 20.53 -17.05
N GLN A 600 -11.13 20.26 -15.75
CA GLN A 600 -11.67 21.09 -14.66
C GLN A 600 -10.95 22.43 -14.47
N ARG A 601 -9.78 22.64 -15.06
CA ARG A 601 -8.98 23.85 -14.83
C ARG A 601 -9.38 24.96 -15.80
N THR A 602 -9.69 26.14 -15.24
CA THR A 602 -10.13 27.31 -16.01
C THR A 602 -8.99 27.99 -16.77
N ASP A 603 -7.75 27.87 -16.28
CA ASP A 603 -6.57 28.33 -17.00
C ASP A 603 -6.09 27.23 -17.95
N ARG A 604 -5.94 27.56 -19.24
CA ARG A 604 -5.33 26.69 -20.28
C ARG A 604 -3.82 26.41 -20.02
N SER A 605 -3.33 26.53 -18.79
CA SER A 605 -1.93 26.24 -18.46
C SER A 605 -1.70 24.73 -18.48
N TYR A 606 -0.77 24.30 -19.34
CA TYR A 606 -0.46 22.91 -19.64
C TYR A 606 -0.09 22.10 -18.38
N GLY A 607 -0.71 20.93 -18.21
CA GLY A 607 -0.25 19.97 -17.22
C GLY A 607 -1.29 19.01 -16.70
N ILE A 608 -1.68 18.01 -17.51
CA ILE A 608 -2.37 16.80 -17.00
C ILE A 608 -1.64 16.20 -15.79
N PHE A 609 -0.31 16.31 -15.78
CA PHE A 609 0.59 15.73 -14.78
C PHE A 609 1.24 16.77 -13.85
N THR A 610 0.92 18.06 -13.98
CA THR A 610 1.51 19.14 -13.15
C THR A 610 0.45 20.10 -12.62
N GLY A 611 0.47 20.38 -11.32
CA GLY A 611 -0.24 21.52 -10.74
C GLY A 611 0.19 22.83 -11.40
N SER A 612 -0.76 23.73 -11.60
CA SER A 612 -0.57 25.02 -12.28
C SER A 612 0.66 25.80 -11.76
N ASN A 613 1.38 26.44 -12.68
CA ASN A 613 2.35 27.53 -12.49
C ASN A 613 3.04 27.61 -11.11
N VAL A 614 4.03 26.76 -10.85
CA VAL A 614 5.04 27.09 -9.82
C VAL A 614 6.29 27.65 -10.48
N VAL A 615 6.58 28.87 -10.04
CA VAL A 615 7.75 29.72 -10.29
C VAL A 615 9.04 28.92 -10.13
N GLU A 616 9.54 28.30 -11.20
CA GLU A 616 10.95 27.93 -11.32
C GLU A 616 11.30 27.53 -12.77
N CYS A 617 11.54 28.56 -13.58
CA CYS A 617 12.73 28.75 -14.41
C CYS A 617 12.37 29.76 -15.52
N ASN A 618 13.01 30.93 -15.48
CA ASN A 618 13.14 31.89 -16.59
C ASN A 618 13.96 31.30 -17.77
N GLN A 619 13.77 30.03 -18.10
CA GLN A 619 14.35 29.41 -19.29
C GLN A 619 13.19 29.01 -20.20
N SER A 620 13.29 29.46 -21.44
CA SER A 620 12.44 29.11 -22.57
C SER A 620 12.56 27.62 -22.91
N SER A 621 12.20 26.72 -21.99
CA SER A 621 12.09 25.30 -22.28
C SER A 621 10.87 25.12 -23.16
N THR A 622 11.08 24.78 -24.42
CA THR A 622 10.02 24.48 -25.37
C THR A 622 9.10 23.40 -24.76
N SER A 623 7.78 23.59 -24.82
CA SER A 623 6.73 22.64 -24.39
C SER A 623 6.68 21.34 -25.22
N SER A 624 7.76 21.03 -25.95
CA SER A 624 7.81 20.03 -26.99
C SER A 624 8.85 18.96 -26.70
N ILE A 625 8.51 17.71 -26.99
CA ILE A 625 9.39 16.55 -26.89
C ILE A 625 9.89 16.12 -28.28
N GLN A 626 11.06 15.46 -28.36
CA GLN A 626 11.53 14.88 -29.63
C GLN A 626 10.99 13.46 -29.81
N ILE A 627 10.57 13.13 -31.04
CA ILE A 627 10.03 11.82 -31.40
C ILE A 627 11.04 11.05 -32.25
N CYS A 628 11.19 9.76 -31.95
CA CYS A 628 11.99 8.82 -32.70
C CYS A 628 11.22 8.32 -33.93
N GLY A 629 11.87 8.31 -35.09
CA GLY A 629 11.31 7.65 -36.28
C GLY A 629 11.37 6.14 -36.12
N LEU A 630 10.41 5.42 -36.68
CA LEU A 630 10.35 3.95 -36.61
C LEU A 630 10.51 3.35 -38.01
N VAL A 631 11.48 2.45 -38.16
CA VAL A 631 11.72 1.73 -39.42
C VAL A 631 11.75 0.24 -39.17
N ASP A 632 11.02 -0.48 -40.02
CA ASP A 632 11.12 -1.93 -40.10
C ASP A 632 12.31 -2.33 -40.99
N SER A 633 13.03 -3.39 -40.62
CA SER A 633 14.15 -3.92 -41.41
C SER A 633 13.73 -4.89 -42.51
N CYS A 634 12.44 -5.06 -42.78
CA CYS A 634 11.93 -5.88 -43.88
C CYS A 634 12.37 -5.33 -45.26
N GLY A 635 12.76 -6.21 -46.18
CA GLY A 635 13.23 -5.85 -47.54
C GLY A 635 14.74 -5.99 -47.74
N THR A 636 15.29 -5.44 -48.82
CA THR A 636 16.75 -5.41 -49.03
C THR A 636 17.42 -4.31 -48.18
N PRO A 637 18.74 -4.38 -47.91
CA PRO A 637 19.45 -3.28 -47.23
C PRO A 637 19.25 -1.91 -47.89
N MET A 638 19.06 -1.86 -49.22
CA MET A 638 18.76 -0.63 -49.95
C MET A 638 17.35 -0.11 -49.67
N ASP A 639 16.34 -0.99 -49.59
CA ASP A 639 14.95 -0.58 -49.31
C ASP A 639 14.84 0.04 -47.91
N VAL A 640 15.44 -0.61 -46.92
CA VAL A 640 15.49 -0.10 -45.54
C VAL A 640 16.25 1.23 -45.48
N THR A 641 17.37 1.34 -46.22
CA THR A 641 18.12 2.59 -46.27
C THR A 641 17.33 3.72 -46.92
N PHE A 642 16.54 3.44 -47.97
CA PHE A 642 15.67 4.43 -48.59
C PHE A 642 14.58 4.92 -47.64
N ALA A 643 13.96 4.01 -46.87
CA ALA A 643 13.00 4.36 -45.83
C ALA A 643 13.64 5.27 -44.76
N VAL A 644 14.86 4.94 -44.32
CA VAL A 644 15.62 5.78 -43.39
C VAL A 644 15.92 7.16 -43.98
N VAL A 645 16.39 7.24 -45.24
CA VAL A 645 16.67 8.52 -45.92
C VAL A 645 15.41 9.40 -45.96
N LYS A 646 14.24 8.81 -46.23
CA LYS A 646 12.96 9.53 -46.22
C LYS A 646 12.66 10.13 -44.85
N LEU A 647 12.78 9.36 -43.76
CA LEU A 647 12.57 9.87 -42.40
C LEU A 647 13.57 10.96 -42.01
N VAL A 648 14.83 10.83 -42.44
CA VAL A 648 15.83 11.90 -42.21
C VAL A 648 15.46 13.17 -42.98
N ALA A 649 14.96 13.05 -44.20
CA ALA A 649 14.46 14.18 -44.99
C ALA A 649 13.21 14.83 -44.36
N GLU A 650 12.36 14.05 -43.70
CA GLU A 650 11.23 14.53 -42.89
C GLU A 650 11.69 15.26 -41.61
N GLY A 651 12.93 15.04 -41.17
CA GLY A 651 13.56 15.76 -40.06
C GLY A 651 13.86 14.92 -38.82
N PHE A 652 13.70 13.59 -38.87
CA PHE A 652 14.05 12.72 -37.73
C PHE A 652 15.56 12.68 -37.48
N THR A 653 15.97 12.90 -36.22
CA THR A 653 17.37 12.86 -35.77
C THR A 653 17.75 11.53 -35.12
N THR A 654 16.76 10.75 -34.70
CA THR A 654 16.93 9.41 -34.12
C THR A 654 15.95 8.44 -34.76
N ILE A 655 16.43 7.26 -35.13
CA ILE A 655 15.63 6.21 -35.77
C ILE A 655 15.75 4.92 -34.97
N LYS A 656 14.61 4.33 -34.63
CA LYS A 656 14.48 2.98 -34.06
C LYS A 656 14.37 2.01 -35.22
N LEU A 657 15.37 1.15 -35.38
CA LEU A 657 15.45 0.13 -36.41
C LEU A 657 15.18 -1.22 -35.76
N LYS A 658 14.10 -1.89 -36.14
CA LYS A 658 13.84 -3.27 -35.70
C LYS A 658 14.85 -4.20 -36.37
N VAL A 659 15.59 -5.02 -35.62
CA VAL A 659 16.56 -6.03 -36.09
C VAL A 659 16.17 -7.41 -35.54
N GLY A 660 16.92 -8.47 -35.86
CA GLY A 660 16.59 -9.83 -35.41
C GLY A 660 15.42 -10.44 -36.17
N ARG A 661 15.20 -9.97 -37.41
CA ARG A 661 14.14 -10.46 -38.31
C ARG A 661 14.69 -11.30 -39.46
N ARG A 662 16.01 -11.25 -39.68
CA ARG A 662 16.72 -11.98 -40.74
C ARG A 662 17.31 -13.26 -40.18
N GLU A 663 17.74 -14.16 -41.07
CA GLU A 663 18.28 -15.47 -40.71
C GLU A 663 19.59 -15.37 -39.91
N SER A 664 20.40 -14.33 -40.16
CA SER A 664 21.67 -14.12 -39.47
C SER A 664 21.83 -12.70 -38.93
N PRO A 665 22.41 -12.51 -37.73
CA PRO A 665 22.74 -11.18 -37.23
C PRO A 665 23.70 -10.41 -38.17
N ALA A 666 24.57 -11.10 -38.90
CA ALA A 666 25.46 -10.49 -39.89
C ALA A 666 24.71 -9.71 -40.99
N GLU A 667 23.53 -10.20 -41.42
CA GLU A 667 22.70 -9.50 -42.40
C GLU A 667 22.07 -8.23 -41.83
N ASP A 668 21.56 -8.27 -40.60
CA ASP A 668 21.04 -7.08 -39.94
C ASP A 668 22.17 -6.03 -39.73
N ALA A 669 23.40 -6.48 -39.42
CA ALA A 669 24.56 -5.59 -39.29
C ALA A 669 24.93 -4.95 -40.64
N ALA A 670 24.79 -5.68 -41.76
CA ALA A 670 24.99 -5.15 -43.10
C ALA A 670 23.97 -4.05 -43.46
N VAL A 671 22.72 -4.14 -42.98
CA VAL A 671 21.72 -3.07 -43.11
C VAL A 671 22.19 -1.79 -42.41
N ILE A 672 22.63 -1.88 -41.15
CA ILE A 672 23.14 -0.71 -40.42
C ILE A 672 24.36 -0.12 -41.12
N LYS A 673 25.30 -0.95 -41.58
CA LYS A 673 26.46 -0.50 -42.34
C LYS A 673 26.04 0.29 -43.58
N LYS A 674 25.07 -0.23 -44.35
CA LYS A 674 24.58 0.44 -45.56
C LYS A 674 23.88 1.77 -45.26
N ILE A 675 23.11 1.83 -44.17
CA ILE A 675 22.51 3.09 -43.68
C ILE A 675 23.62 4.10 -43.34
N ARG A 676 24.68 3.67 -42.64
CA ARG A 676 25.80 4.53 -42.28
C ARG A 676 26.60 5.02 -43.48
N ASP A 677 26.75 4.20 -44.52
CA ASP A 677 27.42 4.62 -45.76
C ASP A 677 26.68 5.77 -46.48
N ILE A 678 25.35 5.81 -46.39
CA ILE A 678 24.51 6.80 -47.10
C ILE A 678 24.17 8.01 -46.24
N VAL A 679 23.74 7.80 -45.00
CA VAL A 679 23.22 8.85 -44.10
C VAL A 679 24.30 9.38 -43.15
N GLY A 680 25.38 8.61 -42.95
CA GLY A 680 26.48 8.96 -42.06
C GLY A 680 26.11 8.87 -40.57
N TYR A 681 26.93 9.52 -39.75
CA TYR A 681 26.80 9.54 -38.28
C TYR A 681 26.02 10.75 -37.75
N LYS A 682 25.30 11.47 -38.63
CA LYS A 682 24.51 12.66 -38.27
C LYS A 682 23.22 12.34 -37.50
N ILE A 683 22.77 11.08 -37.57
CA ILE A 683 21.59 10.58 -36.86
C ILE A 683 21.98 9.49 -35.85
N ASN A 684 21.18 9.36 -34.80
CA ASN A 684 21.27 8.25 -33.86
C ASN A 684 20.44 7.06 -34.38
N ILE A 685 21.01 5.85 -34.33
CA ILE A 685 20.29 4.62 -34.67
C ILE A 685 20.16 3.79 -33.39
N ARG A 686 18.93 3.43 -33.04
CA ARG A 686 18.61 2.53 -31.94
C ARG A 686 18.20 1.20 -32.57
N ALA A 687 19.11 0.23 -32.62
CA ALA A 687 18.79 -1.13 -33.05
C ALA A 687 17.98 -1.84 -31.96
N ASP A 688 16.90 -2.51 -32.31
CA ASP A 688 16.01 -3.20 -31.38
C ASP A 688 15.75 -4.63 -31.87
N ALA A 689 16.29 -5.62 -31.14
CA ALA A 689 16.22 -7.03 -31.50
C ALA A 689 15.03 -7.77 -30.87
N ASN A 690 14.21 -7.12 -30.03
CA ASN A 690 13.13 -7.75 -29.26
C ASN A 690 13.58 -9.05 -28.53
N ARG A 691 14.78 -9.08 -27.92
CA ARG A 691 15.34 -10.25 -27.21
C ARG A 691 15.38 -11.56 -28.03
N LYS A 692 15.57 -11.49 -29.34
CA LYS A 692 15.54 -12.68 -30.22
C LYS A 692 16.85 -13.43 -30.38
N TRP A 693 17.98 -12.85 -29.99
CA TRP A 693 19.28 -13.48 -30.21
C TRP A 693 19.79 -14.18 -28.95
N THR A 694 20.44 -15.31 -29.15
CA THR A 694 21.30 -15.92 -28.13
C THR A 694 22.47 -14.99 -27.79
N TYR A 695 23.13 -15.23 -26.66
CA TYR A 695 24.31 -14.47 -26.27
C TYR A 695 25.40 -14.42 -27.36
N GLU A 696 25.68 -15.54 -28.04
CA GLU A 696 26.68 -15.62 -29.09
C GLU A 696 26.28 -14.80 -30.33
N GLN A 697 25.03 -14.94 -30.78
CA GLN A 697 24.48 -14.17 -31.90
C GLN A 697 24.45 -12.66 -31.61
N ALA A 698 24.16 -12.29 -30.36
CA ALA A 698 24.19 -10.92 -29.89
C ALA A 698 25.58 -10.30 -30.01
N ILE A 699 26.63 -11.03 -29.61
CA ILE A 699 28.03 -10.61 -29.70
C ILE A 699 28.48 -10.48 -31.16
N ASP A 700 28.07 -11.41 -32.02
CA ASP A 700 28.39 -11.36 -33.45
C ASP A 700 27.81 -10.11 -34.16
N PHE A 701 26.74 -9.51 -33.61
CA PHE A 701 26.15 -8.26 -34.11
C PHE A 701 26.65 -7.00 -33.39
N GLY A 702 26.53 -6.96 -32.06
CA GLY A 702 26.68 -5.76 -31.22
C GLY A 702 25.48 -4.78 -31.20
N SER A 703 24.33 -5.13 -30.58
CA SER A 703 23.08 -4.30 -30.58
C SER A 703 22.54 -3.96 -29.18
N ARG A 704 21.35 -3.30 -29.11
CA ARG A 704 20.61 -3.05 -27.86
C ARG A 704 19.66 -4.21 -27.54
N GLU A 705 19.61 -4.55 -26.25
CA GLU A 705 18.91 -5.71 -25.68
C GLU A 705 18.84 -6.93 -26.61
N PRO A 706 19.99 -7.39 -27.12
CA PRO A 706 20.00 -8.44 -28.12
C PRO A 706 19.62 -9.80 -27.52
N VAL A 707 19.94 -10.03 -26.25
CA VAL A 707 19.93 -11.34 -25.62
C VAL A 707 18.52 -11.78 -25.22
N ASP A 708 18.24 -13.05 -25.45
CA ASP A 708 17.02 -13.75 -25.05
C ASP A 708 16.89 -13.94 -23.54
N SER A 709 18.02 -14.06 -22.84
CA SER A 709 18.12 -14.24 -21.39
C SER A 709 18.47 -12.94 -20.65
N VAL A 710 17.66 -12.59 -19.63
CA VAL A 710 17.89 -11.41 -18.77
C VAL A 710 19.25 -11.48 -18.07
N ASN A 711 19.68 -12.68 -17.68
CA ASN A 711 20.93 -12.89 -16.95
C ASN A 711 22.17 -12.59 -17.80
N ASP A 712 22.04 -12.62 -19.13
CA ASP A 712 23.14 -12.39 -20.05
C ASP A 712 23.29 -10.90 -20.44
N ILE A 713 22.37 -10.02 -20.01
CA ILE A 713 22.41 -8.59 -20.34
C ILE A 713 23.67 -7.92 -19.79
N ILE A 714 24.00 -8.18 -18.52
CA ILE A 714 25.19 -7.59 -17.88
C ILE A 714 26.46 -8.13 -18.54
N LYS A 715 26.54 -9.46 -18.72
CA LYS A 715 27.64 -10.13 -19.41
C LYS A 715 27.83 -9.60 -20.84
N PHE A 716 26.74 -9.28 -21.54
CA PHE A 716 26.79 -8.68 -22.86
C PHE A 716 27.33 -7.25 -22.81
N CYS A 717 26.88 -6.42 -21.85
CA CYS A 717 27.42 -5.07 -21.65
C CYS A 717 28.93 -5.09 -21.43
N GLU A 718 29.41 -5.98 -20.55
CA GLU A 718 30.83 -6.09 -20.19
C GLU A 718 31.70 -6.53 -21.37
N ASN A 719 31.24 -7.52 -22.16
CA ASN A 719 32.04 -8.10 -23.24
C ASN A 719 31.96 -7.31 -24.56
N SER A 720 30.81 -6.70 -24.88
CA SER A 720 30.65 -5.90 -26.09
C SER A 720 31.11 -4.45 -25.92
N GLY A 721 31.06 -3.92 -24.70
CA GLY A 721 31.26 -2.49 -24.41
C GLY A 721 30.14 -1.59 -24.93
N LEU A 722 29.04 -2.15 -25.44
CA LEU A 722 27.95 -1.38 -26.05
C LEU A 722 26.89 -0.95 -25.02
N PRO A 723 26.33 0.26 -25.18
CA PRO A 723 25.25 0.73 -24.31
C PRO A 723 23.93 0.02 -24.63
N VAL A 724 23.32 -0.58 -23.60
CA VAL A 724 22.05 -1.28 -23.68
C VAL A 724 20.91 -0.42 -23.14
N ALA A 725 19.76 -0.48 -23.79
CA ALA A 725 18.50 0.03 -23.28
C ALA A 725 17.59 -1.17 -22.97
N LEU A 726 16.90 -1.18 -21.84
CA LEU A 726 15.92 -2.22 -21.50
C LEU A 726 14.55 -1.81 -22.05
N ASP A 727 13.91 -2.65 -22.85
CA ASP A 727 12.59 -2.50 -23.44
C ASP A 727 11.69 -3.64 -22.92
N GLU A 728 11.74 -4.84 -23.51
CA GLU A 728 10.88 -5.96 -23.10
C GLU A 728 11.20 -6.51 -21.69
N THR A 729 12.41 -6.31 -21.17
CA THR A 729 12.74 -6.69 -19.78
C THR A 729 11.94 -5.89 -18.74
N ILE A 730 11.50 -4.67 -19.08
CA ILE A 730 10.71 -3.82 -18.17
C ILE A 730 9.24 -4.21 -18.17
N ASP A 731 8.74 -4.79 -19.27
CA ASP A 731 7.33 -5.13 -19.49
C ASP A 731 6.78 -6.15 -18.45
N ASN A 732 7.64 -7.00 -17.88
CA ASN A 732 7.25 -8.07 -16.95
C ASN A 732 7.50 -7.76 -15.45
N LEU A 733 7.70 -6.49 -15.09
CA LEU A 733 7.97 -6.09 -13.70
C LEU A 733 6.68 -6.02 -12.88
N THR A 734 6.21 -7.17 -12.38
CA THR A 734 5.06 -7.25 -11.45
C THR A 734 5.46 -7.09 -9.97
N GLY A 735 4.56 -6.62 -9.10
CA GLY A 735 4.83 -6.49 -7.65
C GLY A 735 5.75 -5.32 -7.29
N ASP A 736 6.66 -5.49 -6.32
CA ASP A 736 7.62 -4.44 -5.95
C ASP A 736 8.71 -4.30 -7.03
N VAL A 737 8.66 -3.17 -7.74
CA VAL A 737 9.44 -2.91 -8.95
C VAL A 737 10.88 -2.52 -8.62
N ILE A 738 11.12 -1.82 -7.50
CA ILE A 738 12.44 -1.24 -7.20
C ILE A 738 13.51 -2.30 -6.93
N PRO A 739 13.27 -3.34 -6.09
CA PRO A 739 14.24 -4.41 -5.90
C PRO A 739 14.58 -5.14 -7.19
N LYS A 740 13.61 -5.29 -8.11
CA LYS A 740 13.83 -5.91 -9.42
C LYS A 740 14.63 -5.01 -10.36
N LEU A 741 14.52 -3.69 -10.23
CA LEU A 741 15.31 -2.76 -11.03
C LEU A 741 16.77 -2.69 -10.60
N HIS A 742 17.07 -2.93 -9.31
CA HIS A 742 18.44 -2.91 -8.78
C HIS A 742 19.40 -3.87 -9.48
N GLN A 743 18.90 -4.98 -10.03
CA GLN A 743 19.72 -5.90 -10.82
C GLN A 743 20.24 -5.25 -12.13
N PHE A 744 19.66 -4.14 -12.56
CA PHE A 744 19.99 -3.42 -13.79
C PHE A 744 20.74 -2.10 -13.55
N SER A 745 21.30 -1.90 -12.36
CA SER A 745 22.08 -0.71 -12.01
C SER A 745 23.42 -0.59 -12.78
N HIS A 746 23.87 -1.65 -13.46
CA HIS A 746 25.13 -1.68 -14.21
C HIS A 746 25.29 -0.48 -15.19
N PRO A 747 26.47 0.17 -15.26
CA PRO A 747 26.69 1.37 -16.10
C PRO A 747 26.50 1.16 -17.61
N GLY A 748 26.70 -0.07 -18.11
CA GLY A 748 26.43 -0.42 -19.51
C GLY A 748 24.94 -0.40 -19.88
N ILE A 749 24.04 -0.43 -18.89
CA ILE A 749 22.60 -0.25 -19.08
C ILE A 749 22.30 1.24 -18.92
N VAL A 750 22.08 1.92 -20.04
CA VAL A 750 22.01 3.39 -20.11
C VAL A 750 20.59 3.95 -20.23
N ALA A 751 19.60 3.11 -20.53
CA ALA A 751 18.22 3.56 -20.72
C ALA A 751 17.18 2.50 -20.38
N LEU A 752 15.99 2.94 -20.00
CA LEU A 752 14.79 2.14 -19.85
C LEU A 752 13.72 2.68 -20.81
N VAL A 753 13.20 1.83 -21.68
CA VAL A 753 12.07 2.09 -22.56
C VAL A 753 10.82 1.69 -21.80
N ILE A 754 9.92 2.65 -21.57
CA ILE A 754 8.77 2.51 -20.69
C ILE A 754 7.51 2.67 -21.54
N LYS A 755 6.68 1.64 -21.57
CA LYS A 755 5.37 1.63 -22.23
C LYS A 755 4.28 1.67 -21.15
N PRO A 756 3.64 2.83 -20.86
CA PRO A 756 2.67 2.96 -19.76
C PRO A 756 1.54 1.92 -19.78
N SER A 757 1.04 1.54 -20.96
CA SER A 757 0.00 0.50 -21.14
C SER A 757 0.45 -0.88 -20.65
N VAL A 758 1.76 -1.17 -20.69
CA VAL A 758 2.34 -2.48 -20.39
C VAL A 758 2.85 -2.58 -18.96
N VAL A 759 3.49 -1.52 -18.46
CA VAL A 759 4.02 -1.49 -17.07
C VAL A 759 2.93 -1.24 -16.02
N GLY A 760 1.69 -1.01 -16.45
CA GLY A 760 0.54 -0.86 -15.56
C GLY A 760 0.29 0.56 -15.10
N GLY A 761 0.21 1.48 -16.06
CA GLY A 761 -0.24 2.86 -15.89
C GLY A 761 0.88 3.90 -15.80
N PHE A 762 0.46 5.16 -15.79
CA PHE A 762 1.34 6.32 -15.64
C PHE A 762 1.96 6.41 -14.25
N GLU A 763 1.26 5.94 -13.21
CA GLU A 763 1.80 5.90 -11.85
C GLU A 763 3.03 4.99 -11.79
N THR A 764 2.90 3.75 -12.27
CA THR A 764 4.01 2.80 -12.31
C THR A 764 5.11 3.28 -13.27
N ALA A 765 4.74 3.80 -14.44
CA ALA A 765 5.70 4.34 -15.41
C ALA A 765 6.52 5.51 -14.83
N ALA A 766 5.90 6.41 -14.05
CA ALA A 766 6.59 7.51 -13.41
C ALA A 766 7.55 7.02 -12.32
N TYR A 767 7.14 5.99 -11.59
CA TYR A 767 7.97 5.34 -10.57
C TYR A 767 9.23 4.73 -11.19
N ILE A 768 9.10 4.01 -12.31
CA ILE A 768 10.23 3.44 -13.06
C ILE A 768 11.12 4.55 -13.64
N ALA A 769 10.52 5.57 -14.26
CA ALA A 769 11.26 6.70 -14.84
C ALA A 769 12.07 7.45 -13.78
N LYS A 770 11.49 7.67 -12.60
CA LYS A 770 12.18 8.30 -11.47
C LYS A 770 13.35 7.45 -10.99
N TRP A 771 13.19 6.13 -10.88
CA TRP A 771 14.29 5.23 -10.53
C TRP A 771 15.41 5.29 -11.57
N ALA A 772 15.07 5.28 -12.87
CA ALA A 772 16.04 5.39 -13.95
C ALA A 772 16.89 6.65 -13.82
N HIS A 773 16.26 7.83 -13.63
CA HIS A 773 16.97 9.09 -13.45
C HIS A 773 17.82 9.13 -12.17
N MET A 774 17.34 8.53 -11.07
CA MET A 774 18.12 8.41 -9.83
C MET A 774 19.39 7.57 -10.02
N HIS A 775 19.39 6.63 -10.96
CA HIS A 775 20.54 5.78 -11.31
C HIS A 775 21.24 6.23 -12.60
N ASP A 776 21.03 7.47 -13.03
CA ASP A 776 21.69 8.09 -14.18
C ASP A 776 21.43 7.36 -15.52
N LYS A 777 20.23 6.78 -15.64
CA LYS A 777 19.72 6.12 -16.84
C LYS A 777 18.67 7.01 -17.51
N MET A 778 18.59 6.95 -18.84
CA MET A 778 17.58 7.66 -19.62
C MET A 778 16.23 6.95 -19.53
N ALA A 779 15.15 7.67 -19.22
CA ALA A 779 13.79 7.15 -19.30
C ALA A 779 13.15 7.51 -20.66
N VAL A 780 12.92 6.51 -21.51
CA VAL A 780 12.35 6.68 -22.86
C VAL A 780 10.89 6.22 -22.85
N ILE A 781 9.95 7.16 -22.80
CA ILE A 781 8.53 6.84 -23.01
C ILE A 781 8.30 6.37 -24.44
N SER A 782 7.62 5.23 -24.62
CA SER A 782 7.33 4.61 -25.91
C SER A 782 5.86 4.20 -25.98
N SER A 783 5.31 4.22 -27.20
CA SER A 783 3.96 3.73 -27.50
C SER A 783 3.99 2.26 -27.96
N ALA A 784 2.90 1.55 -27.66
CA ALA A 784 2.59 0.19 -28.08
C ALA A 784 1.45 0.17 -29.13
N TYR A 785 1.49 1.13 -30.06
CA TYR A 785 0.47 1.40 -31.10
C TYR A 785 -0.81 2.09 -30.62
N GLU A 786 -0.78 2.81 -29.50
CA GLU A 786 -1.92 3.61 -29.04
C GLU A 786 -2.43 4.57 -30.14
N SER A 787 -3.74 4.80 -30.14
CA SER A 787 -4.40 5.79 -30.99
C SER A 787 -3.93 7.22 -30.69
N SER A 788 -4.42 8.22 -31.44
CA SER A 788 -4.12 9.62 -31.11
C SER A 788 -4.60 10.04 -29.71
N VAL A 789 -5.61 9.36 -29.14
CA VAL A 789 -6.06 9.60 -27.75
C VAL A 789 -4.96 9.21 -26.76
N GLY A 790 -4.45 7.98 -26.81
CA GLY A 790 -3.36 7.54 -25.94
C GLY A 790 -2.06 8.30 -26.20
N LEU A 791 -1.71 8.54 -27.46
CA LEU A 791 -0.50 9.29 -27.84
C LEU A 791 -0.50 10.72 -27.29
N ALA A 792 -1.64 11.42 -27.32
CA ALA A 792 -1.75 12.76 -26.75
C ALA A 792 -1.43 12.78 -25.25
N THR A 793 -1.94 11.81 -24.47
CA THR A 793 -1.57 11.70 -23.05
C THR A 793 -0.11 11.28 -22.88
N TYR A 794 0.44 10.41 -23.73
CA TYR A 794 1.84 9.97 -23.66
C TYR A 794 2.82 11.11 -23.96
N ILE A 795 2.50 12.03 -24.87
CA ILE A 795 3.29 13.23 -25.14
C ILE A 795 3.38 14.11 -23.89
N GLN A 796 2.25 14.33 -23.23
CA GLN A 796 2.21 15.12 -22.00
C GLN A 796 2.96 14.42 -20.85
N PHE A 797 2.86 13.09 -20.79
CA PHE A 797 3.59 12.30 -19.80
C PHE A 797 5.11 12.31 -20.05
N ALA A 798 5.56 12.16 -21.29
CA ALA A 798 6.96 12.26 -21.66
C ALA A 798 7.54 13.64 -21.31
N HIS A 799 6.78 14.71 -21.58
CA HIS A 799 7.16 16.06 -21.16
C HIS A 799 7.28 16.18 -19.63
N TYR A 800 6.36 15.59 -18.88
CA TYR A 800 6.45 15.52 -17.41
C TYR A 800 7.71 14.79 -16.96
N VAL A 801 8.02 13.64 -17.54
CA VAL A 801 9.20 12.82 -17.22
C VAL A 801 10.49 13.59 -17.49
N ASP A 802 10.60 14.32 -18.60
CA ASP A 802 11.74 15.18 -18.91
C ASP A 802 11.90 16.32 -17.89
N ARG A 803 10.79 16.95 -17.47
CA ARG A 803 10.83 17.98 -16.42
C ARG A 803 11.27 17.40 -15.07
N GLN A 804 10.80 16.20 -14.71
CA GLN A 804 11.26 15.52 -13.50
C GLN A 804 12.75 15.19 -13.57
N ASN A 805 13.25 14.74 -14.73
CA ASN A 805 14.68 14.51 -14.93
C ASN A 805 15.51 15.79 -14.68
N ALA A 806 15.03 16.94 -15.18
CA ALA A 806 15.69 18.23 -14.96
C ALA A 806 15.71 18.62 -13.47
N VAL A 807 14.64 18.35 -12.71
CA VAL A 807 14.63 18.55 -11.24
C VAL A 807 15.63 17.61 -10.57
N ILE A 808 15.60 16.31 -10.88
CA ILE A 808 16.50 15.30 -10.30
C ILE A 808 17.97 15.66 -10.58
N SER A 809 18.29 16.05 -11.82
CA SER A 809 19.63 16.45 -12.24
C SER A 809 20.12 17.69 -11.46
N ARG A 810 19.25 18.69 -11.24
CA ARG A 810 19.56 19.86 -10.39
C ARG A 810 19.84 19.45 -8.94
N ILE A 811 18.99 18.61 -8.34
CA ILE A 811 19.15 18.15 -6.95
C ILE A 811 20.45 17.34 -6.77
N LYS A 812 20.80 16.50 -7.74
CA LYS A 812 22.03 15.69 -7.77
C LYS A 812 23.28 16.48 -8.20
N ASN A 813 23.17 17.78 -8.51
CA ASN A 813 24.25 18.63 -9.04
C ASN A 813 24.94 18.03 -10.29
N LYS A 814 24.16 17.44 -11.21
CA LYS A 814 24.65 16.90 -12.49
C LYS A 814 24.33 17.85 -13.64
N GLY A 815 25.19 17.87 -14.66
CA GLY A 815 24.92 18.62 -15.90
C GLY A 815 23.65 18.12 -16.59
N SER A 816 22.99 18.95 -17.42
CA SER A 816 21.75 18.53 -18.08
C SER A 816 22.01 17.30 -18.94
N CYS A 817 21.27 16.22 -18.70
CA CYS A 817 21.19 15.13 -19.65
C CYS A 817 20.62 15.70 -20.97
N GLY A 818 21.24 15.37 -22.11
CA GLY A 818 20.78 15.85 -23.42
C GLY A 818 19.33 15.47 -23.69
N ASN A 819 18.68 16.16 -24.64
CA ASN A 819 17.26 15.94 -24.96
C ASN A 819 16.97 14.45 -25.21
N VAL A 820 15.97 13.93 -24.49
CA VAL A 820 15.51 12.55 -24.68
C VAL A 820 14.67 12.49 -25.94
N VAL A 821 14.92 11.48 -26.78
CA VAL A 821 14.08 11.20 -27.95
C VAL A 821 13.18 10.01 -27.61
N HIS A 822 11.87 10.25 -27.60
CA HIS A 822 10.84 9.31 -27.16
C HIS A 822 10.36 8.38 -28.27
N GLY A 823 9.95 7.17 -27.92
CA GLY A 823 9.52 6.11 -28.83
C GLY A 823 8.06 6.25 -29.29
N LEU A 824 7.62 7.45 -29.64
CA LEU A 824 6.21 7.72 -30.00
C LEU A 824 5.94 7.66 -31.52
N GLY A 825 6.90 7.18 -32.31
CA GLY A 825 6.82 7.14 -33.78
C GLY A 825 5.78 6.17 -34.35
N THR A 826 5.09 5.39 -33.52
CA THR A 826 4.05 4.44 -33.99
C THR A 826 2.86 5.14 -34.64
N TYR A 827 2.65 6.44 -34.39
CA TYR A 827 1.60 7.23 -35.05
C TYR A 827 1.68 7.16 -36.59
N GLN A 828 2.88 6.98 -37.16
CA GLN A 828 3.08 6.87 -38.61
C GLN A 828 2.46 5.59 -39.19
N TRP A 829 2.15 4.61 -38.33
CA TRP A 829 1.57 3.33 -38.70
C TRP A 829 0.04 3.33 -38.58
N LEU A 830 -0.57 4.38 -38.03
CA LEU A 830 -2.02 4.54 -37.99
C LEU A 830 -2.50 5.03 -39.36
N ARG A 831 -3.24 4.20 -40.09
CA ARG A 831 -3.89 4.61 -41.35
C ARG A 831 -5.22 5.31 -41.06
N GLU A 832 -5.88 4.88 -40.00
CA GLU A 832 -7.11 5.43 -39.45
C GLU A 832 -6.91 5.74 -37.97
N ASP A 833 -7.80 6.56 -37.40
CA ASP A 833 -7.76 6.94 -35.99
C ASP A 833 -9.16 6.88 -35.37
N VAL A 834 -9.21 6.85 -34.03
CA VAL A 834 -10.46 6.78 -33.25
C VAL A 834 -11.19 8.12 -33.17
N SER A 835 -10.54 9.21 -33.58
CA SER A 835 -11.08 10.57 -33.59
C SER A 835 -11.21 11.13 -35.00
N GLU A 836 -12.05 12.16 -35.16
CA GLU A 836 -12.18 12.87 -36.44
C GLU A 836 -11.02 13.85 -36.70
N GLN A 837 -10.30 14.23 -35.65
CA GLN A 837 -9.24 15.23 -35.66
C GLN A 837 -7.87 14.55 -35.67
N LYS A 838 -6.86 15.18 -36.27
CA LYS A 838 -5.49 14.65 -36.22
C LYS A 838 -4.70 15.30 -35.11
N LEU A 839 -3.99 14.49 -34.33
CA LEU A 839 -2.99 14.97 -33.38
C LEU A 839 -1.84 15.66 -34.13
N ASN A 840 -1.52 16.89 -33.72
CA ASN A 840 -0.54 17.71 -34.41
C ASN A 840 0.89 17.33 -34.00
N ILE A 841 1.72 16.89 -34.96
CA ILE A 841 3.13 16.58 -34.77
C ILE A 841 3.93 17.43 -35.76
N HIS A 842 4.81 18.28 -35.23
CA HIS A 842 5.49 19.31 -36.00
C HIS A 842 6.84 18.84 -36.56
N ALA A 843 7.09 19.20 -37.82
CA ALA A 843 8.40 19.10 -38.45
C ALA A 843 9.04 20.51 -38.49
N PRO A 844 10.03 20.83 -37.63
CA PRO A 844 10.63 22.16 -37.61
C PRO A 844 11.47 22.44 -38.87
N THR A 845 11.59 23.72 -39.22
CA THR A 845 12.43 24.20 -40.32
C THR A 845 13.93 24.04 -39.99
N LEU A 846 14.56 23.03 -40.59
CA LEU A 846 15.98 22.63 -40.50
C LEU A 846 16.52 22.20 -39.12
N GLY A 847 16.83 20.90 -38.98
CA GLY A 847 17.79 20.36 -38.01
C GLY A 847 17.28 20.12 -36.57
N GLY A 848 16.05 20.51 -36.24
CA GLY A 848 15.52 20.49 -34.87
C GLY A 848 14.95 19.14 -34.36
N GLY A 849 14.85 18.12 -35.21
CA GLY A 849 14.13 16.85 -34.92
C GLY A 849 12.62 16.99 -35.04
N ILE A 850 11.89 15.93 -35.41
CA ILE A 850 10.42 15.89 -35.29
C ILE A 850 10.02 16.07 -33.83
N ARG A 851 9.02 16.92 -33.56
CA ARG A 851 8.57 17.24 -32.21
C ARG A 851 7.07 17.18 -32.05
N ALA A 852 6.62 16.78 -30.88
CA ALA A 852 5.23 16.93 -30.46
C ALA A 852 5.12 17.89 -29.28
N SER A 853 4.10 18.73 -29.31
CA SER A 853 3.82 19.73 -28.28
C SER A 853 2.88 19.16 -27.22
N ALA A 854 3.23 19.31 -25.95
CA ALA A 854 2.33 19.00 -24.83
C ALA A 854 1.09 19.91 -24.84
N GLU A 855 1.19 21.11 -25.39
CA GLU A 855 0.09 22.05 -25.59
C GLU A 855 -0.91 21.56 -26.64
N ASP A 856 -0.42 21.18 -27.83
CA ASP A 856 -1.29 20.69 -28.90
C ASP A 856 -1.97 19.39 -28.48
N ALA A 857 -1.25 18.52 -27.78
CA ALA A 857 -1.80 17.29 -27.23
C ALA A 857 -2.88 17.55 -26.17
N HIS A 858 -2.71 18.59 -25.34
CA HIS A 858 -3.73 18.99 -24.37
C HIS A 858 -4.97 19.56 -25.07
N GLY A 859 -4.80 20.45 -26.05
CA GLY A 859 -5.90 21.00 -26.85
C GLY A 859 -6.69 19.91 -27.58
N TYR A 860 -5.99 18.96 -28.20
CA TYR A 860 -6.60 17.80 -28.86
C TYR A 860 -7.52 16.99 -27.93
N LEU A 861 -7.14 16.81 -26.66
CA LEU A 861 -7.96 16.07 -25.69
C LEU A 861 -9.17 16.87 -25.18
N GLN A 862 -9.06 18.20 -25.09
CA GLN A 862 -10.19 19.06 -24.68
C GLN A 862 -11.26 19.12 -25.76
N ASP A 863 -10.84 19.20 -27.02
CA ASP A 863 -11.73 19.30 -28.17
C ASP A 863 -12.03 17.92 -28.79
N LEU A 864 -11.74 16.82 -28.08
CA LEU A 864 -11.82 15.46 -28.63
C LEU A 864 -13.24 15.10 -29.08
N ILE A 865 -13.36 14.75 -30.36
CA ILE A 865 -14.58 14.20 -30.96
C ILE A 865 -14.27 12.77 -31.42
N ILE A 866 -14.92 11.80 -30.78
CA ILE A 866 -14.83 10.38 -31.16
C ILE A 866 -15.51 10.17 -32.51
N ASN A 867 -14.85 9.43 -33.39
CA ASN A 867 -15.37 9.09 -34.70
C ASN A 867 -16.32 7.88 -34.58
N ASP A 868 -17.63 8.13 -34.52
CA ASP A 868 -18.64 7.08 -34.36
C ASP A 868 -18.60 6.01 -35.46
N LYS A 869 -18.02 6.30 -36.64
CA LYS A 869 -17.84 5.30 -37.71
C LYS A 869 -16.78 4.24 -37.39
N LYS A 870 -15.99 4.45 -36.32
CA LYS A 870 -14.94 3.55 -35.85
C LYS A 870 -15.31 2.83 -34.56
N ILE A 871 -16.47 3.14 -34.00
CA ILE A 871 -17.01 2.50 -32.79
C ILE A 871 -18.02 1.44 -33.23
N ASP A 872 -17.76 0.18 -32.90
CA ASP A 872 -18.70 -0.91 -33.23
C ASP A 872 -19.78 -1.07 -32.15
N ARG A 873 -19.40 -0.89 -30.87
CA ARG A 873 -20.32 -1.00 -29.72
C ARG A 873 -19.94 -0.06 -28.58
N THR A 874 -20.96 0.45 -27.91
CA THR A 874 -20.84 1.28 -26.70
C THR A 874 -21.57 0.61 -25.55
N TYR A 875 -20.95 0.61 -24.37
CA TYR A 875 -21.54 0.08 -23.15
C TYR A 875 -21.50 1.13 -22.05
N SER A 876 -22.60 1.26 -21.31
CA SER A 876 -22.75 2.21 -20.20
C SER A 876 -23.14 1.50 -18.90
N GLU A 877 -24.14 0.62 -18.91
CA GLU A 877 -24.52 -0.16 -17.72
C GLU A 877 -25.32 -1.43 -18.04
N GLU A 878 -24.91 -2.55 -17.44
CA GLU A 878 -25.71 -3.76 -17.36
C GLU A 878 -26.81 -3.60 -16.29
N LYS A 879 -28.07 -3.77 -16.69
CA LYS A 879 -29.20 -3.78 -15.76
C LYS A 879 -29.49 -5.21 -15.33
N LEU A 880 -29.52 -5.44 -14.02
CA LEU A 880 -29.99 -6.69 -13.45
C LEU A 880 -31.48 -6.58 -13.12
N THR A 881 -32.21 -7.65 -13.35
CA THR A 881 -33.63 -7.76 -12.97
C THR A 881 -33.75 -8.49 -11.65
N SER A 882 -34.67 -8.06 -10.80
CA SER A 882 -34.95 -8.69 -9.51
C SER A 882 -36.38 -9.19 -9.49
N TYR A 883 -36.57 -10.45 -9.09
CA TYR A 883 -37.90 -11.06 -9.01
C TYR A 883 -37.94 -12.15 -7.92
N PHE A 884 -39.13 -12.70 -7.68
CA PHE A 884 -39.35 -13.75 -6.70
C PHE A 884 -39.95 -14.98 -7.37
N ILE A 885 -39.48 -16.17 -6.98
CA ILE A 885 -40.09 -17.44 -7.36
C ILE A 885 -40.49 -18.18 -6.07
N GLN A 886 -41.75 -18.61 -6.00
CA GLN A 886 -42.19 -19.53 -4.95
C GLN A 886 -41.77 -20.96 -5.31
N VAL A 887 -41.13 -21.64 -4.37
CA VAL A 887 -40.70 -23.02 -4.51
C VAL A 887 -41.15 -23.82 -3.31
N ASP A 888 -41.93 -24.88 -3.58
CA ASP A 888 -42.39 -25.81 -2.56
C ASP A 888 -41.37 -26.94 -2.36
N GLY A 889 -40.55 -26.79 -1.32
CA GLY A 889 -39.57 -27.80 -0.91
C GLY A 889 -40.21 -28.91 -0.08
N ASP A 890 -39.52 -30.06 0.03
CA ASP A 890 -40.06 -31.20 0.78
C ASP A 890 -40.10 -30.95 2.29
N ASN A 891 -39.21 -30.08 2.79
CA ASN A 891 -39.13 -29.71 4.21
C ASN A 891 -39.77 -28.35 4.54
N PHE A 892 -39.80 -27.43 3.59
CA PHE A 892 -40.39 -26.10 3.72
C PHE A 892 -40.60 -25.45 2.35
N SER A 893 -41.59 -24.56 2.26
CA SER A 893 -41.80 -23.69 1.10
C SER A 893 -41.10 -22.35 1.30
N CYS A 894 -40.55 -21.80 0.21
CA CYS A 894 -39.83 -20.53 0.25
C CYS A 894 -40.20 -19.69 -0.96
N GLN A 895 -40.49 -18.42 -0.75
CA GLN A 895 -40.46 -17.42 -1.79
C GLN A 895 -39.01 -16.91 -1.90
N VAL A 896 -38.29 -17.40 -2.90
CA VAL A 896 -36.87 -17.11 -3.10
C VAL A 896 -36.72 -15.82 -3.89
N LYS A 897 -35.91 -14.88 -3.40
CA LYS A 897 -35.49 -13.69 -4.14
C LYS A 897 -34.36 -14.05 -5.10
N LEU A 898 -34.49 -13.62 -6.36
CA LEU A 898 -33.50 -13.79 -7.40
C LEU A 898 -33.10 -12.45 -8.01
N GLN A 899 -31.85 -12.41 -8.45
CA GLN A 899 -31.32 -11.41 -9.35
C GLN A 899 -30.79 -12.08 -10.61
N GLU A 900 -31.08 -11.52 -11.77
CA GLU A 900 -30.73 -12.09 -13.06
C GLU A 900 -30.15 -11.03 -14.01
N GLY A 901 -29.15 -11.42 -14.79
CA GLY A 901 -28.58 -10.65 -15.89
C GLY A 901 -28.11 -11.52 -17.04
N GLY A 902 -27.73 -10.89 -18.16
CA GLY A 902 -27.37 -11.56 -19.40
C GLY A 902 -28.59 -11.97 -20.25
N ASP A 903 -28.31 -12.51 -21.43
CA ASP A 903 -29.36 -12.98 -22.37
C ASP A 903 -30.08 -14.21 -21.79
N CYS A 904 -31.40 -14.12 -21.64
CA CYS A 904 -32.22 -15.21 -21.09
C CYS A 904 -32.29 -16.44 -22.00
N THR A 905 -31.92 -16.29 -23.28
CA THR A 905 -31.81 -17.38 -24.25
C THR A 905 -30.44 -18.06 -24.25
N ASN A 906 -29.46 -17.53 -23.50
CA ASN A 906 -28.14 -18.13 -23.40
C ASN A 906 -28.21 -19.49 -22.69
N GLU A 907 -27.74 -20.53 -23.37
CA GLU A 907 -27.71 -21.90 -22.86
C GLU A 907 -26.74 -22.06 -21.68
N LYS A 908 -25.78 -21.15 -21.54
CA LYS A 908 -24.83 -21.12 -20.41
C LYS A 908 -25.47 -20.42 -19.23
N VAL A 909 -25.89 -21.18 -18.23
CA VAL A 909 -26.55 -20.64 -17.02
C VAL A 909 -25.64 -20.80 -15.80
N VAL A 910 -25.45 -19.72 -15.05
CA VAL A 910 -24.63 -19.70 -13.83
C VAL A 910 -25.48 -19.29 -12.62
N LEU A 911 -25.50 -20.12 -11.58
CA LEU A 911 -26.22 -19.86 -10.33
C LEU A 911 -25.24 -19.56 -9.18
N PHE A 912 -25.36 -18.36 -8.59
CA PHE A 912 -24.53 -17.90 -7.48
C PHE A 912 -25.19 -18.11 -6.12
N LEU A 913 -24.47 -18.78 -5.20
CA LEU A 913 -24.91 -19.09 -3.84
C LEU A 913 -23.97 -18.42 -2.82
N HIS A 914 -24.50 -17.48 -2.04
CA HIS A 914 -23.72 -16.76 -1.02
C HIS A 914 -23.46 -17.59 0.26
N GLY A 915 -22.58 -17.08 1.13
CA GLY A 915 -22.28 -17.66 2.44
C GLY A 915 -23.30 -17.29 3.53
N PHE A 916 -23.12 -17.77 4.77
CA PHE A 916 -23.97 -17.34 5.90
C PHE A 916 -23.88 -15.81 6.08
N LEU A 917 -25.02 -15.15 6.32
CA LEU A 917 -25.22 -13.68 6.33
C LEU A 917 -25.05 -12.98 4.97
N GLY A 918 -24.71 -13.69 3.89
CA GLY A 918 -24.66 -13.12 2.55
C GLY A 918 -26.04 -12.82 1.95
N THR A 919 -26.05 -12.20 0.78
CA THR A 919 -27.23 -11.96 -0.07
C THR A 919 -26.84 -12.04 -1.55
N SER A 920 -27.82 -12.05 -2.47
CA SER A 920 -27.58 -12.02 -3.92
C SER A 920 -26.75 -10.79 -4.35
N GLU A 921 -26.90 -9.66 -3.64
CA GLU A 921 -26.15 -8.42 -3.84
C GLU A 921 -24.62 -8.61 -3.77
N ASP A 922 -24.13 -9.61 -3.04
CA ASP A 922 -22.70 -9.91 -2.96
C ASP A 922 -22.09 -10.27 -4.32
N TRP A 923 -22.94 -10.74 -5.25
CA TRP A 923 -22.53 -11.23 -6.57
C TRP A 923 -22.73 -10.22 -7.68
N VAL A 924 -23.48 -9.13 -7.46
CA VAL A 924 -23.84 -8.16 -8.51
C VAL A 924 -22.66 -7.66 -9.35
N PRO A 925 -21.53 -7.23 -8.77
CA PRO A 925 -20.36 -6.82 -9.56
C PRO A 925 -19.84 -7.93 -10.48
N MET A 926 -19.85 -9.18 -10.01
CA MET A 926 -19.36 -10.35 -10.73
C MET A 926 -20.36 -10.80 -11.80
N MET A 927 -21.65 -10.74 -11.51
CA MET A 927 -22.72 -11.01 -12.46
C MET A 927 -22.63 -10.05 -13.66
N LYS A 928 -22.45 -8.75 -13.43
CA LYS A 928 -22.31 -7.77 -14.52
C LYS A 928 -21.08 -8.03 -15.40
N ALA A 929 -20.01 -8.58 -14.83
CA ALA A 929 -18.81 -8.95 -15.58
C ALA A 929 -19.03 -10.18 -16.46
N LEU A 930 -19.77 -11.19 -15.96
CA LEU A 930 -19.99 -12.48 -16.62
C LEU A 930 -21.24 -12.52 -17.53
N SER A 931 -22.14 -11.55 -17.42
CA SER A 931 -23.40 -11.51 -18.18
C SER A 931 -23.27 -11.53 -19.72
N PRO A 932 -22.17 -11.06 -20.34
CA PRO A 932 -21.97 -11.23 -21.79
C PRO A 932 -21.72 -12.68 -22.19
N SER A 933 -21.12 -13.46 -21.28
CA SER A 933 -20.66 -14.82 -21.54
C SER A 933 -21.70 -15.87 -21.09
N ALA A 934 -22.61 -15.52 -20.18
CA ALA A 934 -23.59 -16.43 -19.60
C ALA A 934 -24.84 -15.71 -19.06
N ARG A 935 -25.95 -16.43 -18.98
CA ARG A 935 -27.12 -16.07 -18.17
C ARG A 935 -26.76 -16.25 -16.69
N VAL A 936 -26.69 -15.16 -15.94
CA VAL A 936 -26.20 -15.15 -14.56
C VAL A 936 -27.32 -14.91 -13.57
N ILE A 937 -27.42 -15.75 -12.54
CA ILE A 937 -28.51 -15.72 -11.57
C ILE A 937 -27.93 -15.82 -10.16
N ALA A 938 -28.26 -14.89 -9.27
CA ALA A 938 -27.91 -14.95 -7.86
C ALA A 938 -29.18 -15.04 -7.01
N VAL A 939 -29.12 -15.79 -5.91
CA VAL A 939 -30.29 -16.01 -5.03
C VAL A 939 -29.98 -15.57 -3.61
N ASP A 940 -30.99 -15.05 -2.91
CA ASP A 940 -30.97 -15.02 -1.45
C ASP A 940 -31.34 -16.42 -0.94
N LEU A 941 -30.39 -17.07 -0.26
CA LEU A 941 -30.64 -18.38 0.34
C LEU A 941 -31.77 -18.30 1.38
N PRO A 942 -32.51 -19.40 1.62
CA PRO A 942 -33.57 -19.45 2.62
C PRO A 942 -33.14 -18.84 3.97
N GLY A 943 -33.96 -17.93 4.50
CA GLY A 943 -33.70 -17.23 5.77
C GLY A 943 -32.72 -16.05 5.69
N HIS A 944 -32.20 -15.72 4.52
CA HIS A 944 -31.30 -14.59 4.26
C HIS A 944 -31.96 -13.55 3.34
N GLY A 945 -31.41 -12.33 3.35
CA GLY A 945 -31.84 -11.23 2.48
C GLY A 945 -33.35 -10.99 2.52
N GLU A 946 -33.96 -10.96 1.33
CA GLU A 946 -35.40 -10.78 1.11
C GLU A 946 -36.17 -12.10 0.92
N SER A 947 -35.51 -13.25 0.95
CA SER A 947 -36.19 -14.56 0.79
C SER A 947 -37.09 -14.88 1.99
N ILE A 948 -38.35 -15.22 1.72
CA ILE A 948 -39.39 -15.43 2.74
C ILE A 948 -39.71 -16.92 2.89
N ILE A 949 -39.58 -17.44 4.11
CA ILE A 949 -40.02 -18.79 4.44
C ILE A 949 -41.54 -18.79 4.63
N LEU A 950 -42.25 -19.57 3.83
CA LEU A 950 -43.70 -19.71 3.89
C LEU A 950 -44.06 -20.84 4.86
N GLN A 951 -44.80 -20.53 5.92
CA GLN A 951 -45.27 -21.53 6.88
C GLN A 951 -46.57 -22.18 6.38
N HIS A 952 -46.59 -23.51 6.35
CA HIS A 952 -47.83 -24.29 6.40
C HIS A 952 -48.02 -24.73 7.87
N ASP A 953 -48.98 -24.12 8.56
CA ASP A 953 -49.45 -24.41 9.92
C ASP A 953 -48.56 -24.04 11.14
N VAL A 954 -49.17 -23.22 12.02
CA VAL A 954 -48.56 -22.53 13.18
C VAL A 954 -48.23 -23.48 14.35
N GLU A 955 -48.70 -24.73 14.32
CA GLU A 955 -48.53 -25.67 15.44
C GLU A 955 -47.21 -26.47 15.41
N ASN A 956 -46.44 -26.47 14.30
CA ASN A 956 -45.22 -27.31 14.13
C ASN A 956 -43.94 -26.54 13.72
N SER A 957 -43.80 -25.27 14.11
CA SER A 957 -42.63 -24.44 13.73
C SER A 957 -41.24 -25.00 14.14
N ASN A 958 -41.18 -25.94 15.08
CA ASN A 958 -39.95 -26.63 15.49
C ASN A 958 -39.50 -27.79 14.56
N GLN A 959 -40.28 -28.19 13.56
CA GLN A 959 -39.95 -29.32 12.67
C GLN A 959 -39.25 -28.94 11.36
N ILE A 960 -39.24 -27.67 10.96
CA ILE A 960 -38.58 -27.24 9.72
C ILE A 960 -37.06 -27.44 9.85
N SER A 961 -36.40 -28.05 8.87
CA SER A 961 -34.93 -28.23 8.87
C SER A 961 -34.28 -27.42 7.75
N PHE A 962 -33.31 -26.58 8.09
CA PHE A 962 -32.46 -25.88 7.12
C PHE A 962 -31.10 -26.58 6.98
N SER A 963 -31.10 -27.90 6.79
CA SER A 963 -29.86 -28.64 6.52
C SER A 963 -29.32 -28.29 5.12
N VAL A 964 -28.02 -28.49 4.89
CA VAL A 964 -27.40 -28.28 3.55
C VAL A 964 -28.12 -29.09 2.47
N GLN A 965 -28.52 -30.33 2.78
CA GLN A 965 -29.31 -31.18 1.90
C GLN A 965 -30.67 -30.55 1.59
N SER A 966 -31.43 -30.14 2.61
CA SER A 966 -32.76 -29.56 2.46
C SER A 966 -32.74 -28.30 1.59
N ILE A 967 -31.71 -27.45 1.73
CA ILE A 967 -31.53 -26.26 0.91
C ILE A 967 -31.13 -26.65 -0.53
N ALA A 968 -30.23 -27.62 -0.72
CA ALA A 968 -29.84 -28.10 -2.04
C ALA A 968 -31.04 -28.67 -2.83
N ASP A 969 -31.91 -29.44 -2.17
CA ASP A 969 -33.11 -30.03 -2.80
C ASP A 969 -34.10 -28.95 -3.23
N LEU A 970 -34.30 -27.91 -2.40
CA LEU A 970 -35.10 -26.73 -2.77
C LEU A 970 -34.50 -26.01 -3.98
N LEU A 971 -33.18 -25.80 -4.01
CA LEU A 971 -32.50 -25.13 -5.13
C LEU A 971 -32.54 -25.96 -6.42
N LEU A 972 -32.52 -27.29 -6.34
CA LEU A 972 -32.71 -28.14 -7.53
C LEU A 972 -34.12 -28.02 -8.10
N LYS A 973 -35.15 -27.86 -7.25
CA LYS A 973 -36.51 -27.54 -7.70
C LYS A 973 -36.58 -26.13 -8.30
N LEU A 974 -35.91 -25.15 -7.67
CA LEU A 974 -35.80 -23.79 -8.20
C LEU A 974 -35.17 -23.77 -9.60
N ILE A 975 -34.06 -24.48 -9.82
CA ILE A 975 -33.38 -24.57 -11.12
C ILE A 975 -34.34 -25.09 -12.19
N ARG A 976 -35.16 -26.10 -11.89
CA ARG A 976 -36.17 -26.64 -12.82
C ARG A 976 -37.25 -25.63 -13.19
N ASN A 977 -37.54 -24.66 -12.32
CA ASN A 977 -38.48 -23.57 -12.62
C ASN A 977 -37.86 -22.45 -13.46
N ILE A 978 -36.52 -22.38 -13.53
CA ILE A 978 -35.77 -21.29 -14.18
C ILE A 978 -35.28 -21.70 -15.58
N THR A 979 -34.86 -22.96 -15.75
CA THR A 979 -34.28 -23.45 -17.01
C THR A 979 -34.47 -24.96 -17.21
N ASP A 980 -34.68 -25.33 -18.47
CA ASP A 980 -34.68 -26.71 -18.94
C ASP A 980 -33.26 -27.25 -19.18
N GLY A 981 -32.25 -26.38 -19.28
CA GLY A 981 -30.85 -26.75 -19.45
C GLY A 981 -30.11 -27.17 -18.16
N GLU A 982 -28.80 -27.35 -18.29
CA GLU A 982 -27.87 -27.57 -17.17
C GLU A 982 -27.31 -26.23 -16.64
N VAL A 983 -26.90 -26.21 -15.37
CA VAL A 983 -26.44 -25.01 -14.68
C VAL A 983 -25.07 -25.25 -14.04
N VAL A 984 -24.19 -24.25 -14.14
CA VAL A 984 -22.96 -24.19 -13.34
C VAL A 984 -23.25 -23.47 -12.02
N VAL A 985 -22.95 -24.12 -10.89
CA VAL A 985 -23.23 -23.54 -9.56
C VAL A 985 -21.96 -22.99 -8.94
N VAL A 986 -21.95 -21.69 -8.65
CA VAL A 986 -20.85 -21.00 -7.98
C VAL A 986 -21.26 -20.75 -6.52
N GLY A 987 -20.56 -21.38 -5.58
CA GLY A 987 -20.88 -21.28 -4.17
C GLY A 987 -19.74 -20.69 -3.34
N TYR A 988 -20.07 -19.82 -2.40
CA TYR A 988 -19.15 -19.29 -1.39
C TYR A 988 -19.45 -19.82 0.02
N SER A 989 -18.44 -20.35 0.72
CA SER A 989 -18.51 -20.80 2.13
C SER A 989 -19.67 -21.76 2.40
N MET A 990 -20.79 -21.33 3.01
CA MET A 990 -22.00 -22.14 3.13
C MET A 990 -22.59 -22.52 1.77
N GLY A 991 -22.71 -21.55 0.85
CA GLY A 991 -23.12 -21.79 -0.54
C GLY A 991 -22.18 -22.74 -1.27
N ALA A 992 -20.88 -22.74 -0.94
CA ALA A 992 -19.91 -23.68 -1.50
C ALA A 992 -20.19 -25.13 -1.05
N ARG A 993 -20.63 -25.33 0.20
CA ARG A 993 -21.03 -26.66 0.69
C ARG A 993 -22.29 -27.16 0.00
N ILE A 994 -23.25 -26.25 -0.23
CA ILE A 994 -24.49 -26.55 -0.98
C ILE A 994 -24.16 -26.88 -2.44
N ALA A 995 -23.32 -26.07 -3.10
CA ALA A 995 -22.88 -26.32 -4.48
C ALA A 995 -22.15 -27.65 -4.64
N LEU A 996 -21.22 -27.97 -3.73
CA LEU A 996 -20.52 -29.25 -3.71
C LEU A 996 -21.48 -30.43 -3.52
N HIS A 997 -22.45 -30.27 -2.62
CA HIS A 997 -23.49 -31.27 -2.39
C HIS A 997 -24.33 -31.50 -3.66
N MET A 998 -24.75 -30.43 -4.34
CA MET A 998 -25.50 -30.50 -5.60
C MET A 998 -24.70 -31.16 -6.72
N ALA A 999 -23.39 -30.89 -6.84
CA ALA A 999 -22.53 -31.48 -7.85
C ALA A 999 -22.25 -32.98 -7.62
N LEU A 1000 -22.25 -33.43 -6.36
CA LEU A 1000 -22.06 -34.85 -6.02
C LEU A 1000 -23.37 -35.65 -6.02
N ASN A 1001 -24.51 -34.98 -5.84
CA ASN A 1001 -25.82 -35.59 -6.00
C ASN A 1001 -25.97 -35.92 -7.50
N GLN A 1002 -26.16 -37.20 -7.86
CA GLN A 1002 -26.10 -37.72 -9.24
C GLN A 1002 -27.25 -37.23 -10.14
N ASN A 1003 -27.41 -35.91 -10.27
CA ASN A 1003 -28.45 -35.23 -11.02
C ASN A 1003 -27.84 -34.58 -12.26
N HIS A 1004 -28.46 -34.78 -13.41
CA HIS A 1004 -28.01 -34.26 -14.71
C HIS A 1004 -28.16 -32.74 -14.85
N LYS A 1005 -28.73 -32.02 -13.87
CA LYS A 1005 -28.93 -30.56 -13.95
C LYS A 1005 -27.70 -29.72 -13.64
N ILE A 1006 -26.64 -30.30 -13.07
CA ILE A 1006 -25.45 -29.57 -12.65
C ILE A 1006 -24.28 -29.95 -13.56
N SER A 1007 -23.97 -29.09 -14.52
CA SER A 1007 -22.89 -29.31 -15.49
C SER A 1007 -21.50 -29.13 -14.86
N GLY A 1008 -21.39 -28.28 -13.83
CA GLY A 1008 -20.16 -28.05 -13.08
C GLY A 1008 -20.38 -27.21 -11.82
N ALA A 1009 -19.36 -27.13 -10.97
CA ALA A 1009 -19.44 -26.29 -9.77
C ALA A 1009 -18.12 -25.56 -9.46
N VAL A 1010 -18.25 -24.35 -8.89
CA VAL A 1010 -17.14 -23.54 -8.40
C VAL A 1010 -17.26 -23.40 -6.88
N ILE A 1011 -16.25 -23.88 -6.15
CA ILE A 1011 -16.26 -24.02 -4.70
C ILE A 1011 -15.30 -23.00 -4.10
N ILE A 1012 -15.84 -21.86 -3.64
CA ILE A 1012 -15.05 -20.78 -3.06
C ILE A 1012 -15.02 -20.91 -1.55
N SER A 1013 -13.85 -21.20 -1.00
CA SER A 1013 -13.63 -21.40 0.44
C SER A 1013 -14.62 -22.38 1.08
N GLY A 1014 -14.91 -23.48 0.36
CA GLY A 1014 -15.83 -24.54 0.78
C GLY A 1014 -15.15 -25.74 1.44
N SER A 1015 -15.94 -26.65 2.00
CA SER A 1015 -15.42 -27.90 2.59
C SER A 1015 -16.38 -29.08 2.40
N PRO A 1016 -15.90 -30.32 2.22
CA PRO A 1016 -16.75 -31.52 2.16
C PRO A 1016 -17.40 -31.89 3.52
N GLY A 1017 -17.06 -31.21 4.60
CA GLY A 1017 -17.51 -31.52 5.96
C GLY A 1017 -16.37 -32.04 6.85
N LEU A 1018 -16.70 -32.43 8.09
CA LEU A 1018 -15.73 -33.01 9.04
C LEU A 1018 -15.75 -34.55 8.95
N ARG A 1019 -14.58 -35.20 8.97
CA ARG A 1019 -14.45 -36.66 8.87
C ARG A 1019 -14.79 -37.36 10.19
N ASP A 1020 -14.35 -36.80 11.31
CA ASP A 1020 -14.45 -37.43 12.62
C ASP A 1020 -15.67 -36.96 13.43
N GLU A 1021 -16.31 -37.91 14.11
CA GLU A 1021 -17.53 -37.67 14.89
C GLU A 1021 -17.29 -36.77 16.11
N ALA A 1022 -16.09 -36.77 16.69
CA ALA A 1022 -15.76 -35.92 17.82
C ALA A 1022 -15.75 -34.43 17.42
N SER A 1023 -15.05 -34.09 16.32
CA SER A 1023 -15.04 -32.73 15.78
C SER A 1023 -16.42 -32.30 15.30
N LYS A 1024 -17.22 -33.22 14.73
CA LYS A 1024 -18.62 -32.93 14.38
C LYS A 1024 -19.46 -32.52 15.59
N ARG A 1025 -19.40 -33.30 16.68
CA ARG A 1025 -20.12 -32.97 17.92
C ARG A 1025 -19.66 -31.63 18.50
N CYS A 1026 -18.34 -31.41 18.59
CA CYS A 1026 -17.76 -30.15 19.06
C CYS A 1026 -18.23 -28.98 18.19
N ARG A 1027 -18.15 -29.12 16.86
CA ARG A 1027 -18.55 -28.07 15.93
C ARG A 1027 -20.04 -27.77 16.00
N SER A 1028 -20.90 -28.79 16.10
CA SER A 1028 -22.34 -28.63 16.24
C SER A 1028 -22.69 -27.89 17.54
N ALA A 1029 -22.02 -28.20 18.65
CA ALA A 1029 -22.21 -27.49 19.91
C ALA A 1029 -21.82 -26.00 19.80
N ILE A 1030 -20.68 -25.70 19.17
CA ILE A 1030 -20.21 -24.32 18.94
C ILE A 1030 -21.21 -23.55 18.07
N ASP A 1031 -21.64 -24.12 16.94
CA ASP A 1031 -22.55 -23.44 16.02
C ASP A 1031 -23.95 -23.26 16.64
N ARG A 1032 -24.46 -24.22 17.44
CA ARG A 1032 -25.70 -24.04 18.22
C ARG A 1032 -25.56 -22.95 19.29
N SER A 1033 -24.43 -22.87 19.98
CA SER A 1033 -24.16 -21.80 20.93
C SER A 1033 -24.17 -20.43 20.24
N ARG A 1034 -23.60 -20.34 19.02
CA ARG A 1034 -23.61 -19.12 18.21
C ARG A 1034 -25.01 -18.77 17.72
N ALA A 1035 -25.78 -19.75 17.26
CA ALA A 1035 -27.19 -19.56 16.90
C ALA A 1035 -28.00 -19.04 18.10
N HIS A 1036 -27.83 -19.64 19.27
CA HIS A 1036 -28.46 -19.15 20.50
C HIS A 1036 -28.02 -17.72 20.83
N PHE A 1037 -26.72 -17.41 20.73
CA PHE A 1037 -26.22 -16.05 20.93
C PHE A 1037 -26.85 -15.04 19.96
N LEU A 1038 -26.98 -15.39 18.68
CA LEU A 1038 -27.67 -14.55 17.68
C LEU A 1038 -29.13 -14.28 18.05
N SER A 1039 -29.86 -15.32 18.48
CA SER A 1039 -31.26 -15.18 18.90
C SER A 1039 -31.43 -14.37 20.18
N SER A 1040 -30.52 -14.54 21.16
CA SER A 1040 -30.66 -13.96 22.50
C SER A 1040 -30.07 -12.56 22.61
N CYS A 1041 -28.99 -12.27 21.90
CA CYS A 1041 -28.23 -11.02 22.01
C CYS A 1041 -28.40 -10.10 20.79
N GLY A 1042 -29.12 -10.54 19.75
CA GLY A 1042 -29.40 -9.76 18.55
C GLY A 1042 -28.27 -9.77 17.51
N LEU A 1043 -28.59 -9.27 16.31
CA LEU A 1043 -27.69 -9.31 15.15
C LEU A 1043 -26.45 -8.44 15.32
N GLU A 1044 -26.57 -7.25 15.91
CA GLU A 1044 -25.45 -6.32 16.10
C GLU A 1044 -24.30 -6.94 16.90
N ASN A 1045 -24.59 -7.38 18.12
CA ASN A 1045 -23.63 -8.06 19.00
C ASN A 1045 -23.08 -9.35 18.36
N PHE A 1046 -23.93 -10.05 17.60
CA PHE A 1046 -23.49 -11.23 16.86
C PHE A 1046 -22.48 -10.89 15.77
N LEU A 1047 -22.70 -9.84 14.96
CA LEU A 1047 -21.77 -9.46 13.89
C LEU A 1047 -20.40 -9.03 14.45
N GLU A 1048 -20.39 -8.26 15.53
CA GLU A 1048 -19.16 -7.85 16.22
C GLU A 1048 -18.35 -9.08 16.65
N THR A 1049 -19.02 -10.03 17.33
CA THR A 1049 -18.39 -11.28 17.77
C THR A 1049 -17.98 -12.16 16.60
N TRP A 1050 -18.84 -12.31 15.59
CA TRP A 1050 -18.62 -13.17 14.42
C TRP A 1050 -17.41 -12.72 13.61
N TYR A 1051 -17.34 -11.43 13.29
CA TYR A 1051 -16.25 -10.87 12.50
C TYR A 1051 -14.97 -10.67 13.30
N SER A 1052 -14.96 -10.78 14.63
CA SER A 1052 -13.72 -10.79 15.44
C SER A 1052 -12.86 -12.03 15.20
N ALA A 1053 -13.42 -13.12 14.67
CA ALA A 1053 -12.71 -14.40 14.51
C ALA A 1053 -11.51 -14.29 13.54
N LYS A 1054 -10.46 -15.11 13.78
CA LYS A 1054 -9.20 -15.12 12.99
C LYS A 1054 -9.41 -15.32 11.48
N MET A 1055 -10.44 -16.08 11.10
CA MET A 1055 -10.83 -16.32 9.70
C MET A 1055 -11.10 -15.03 8.92
N TRP A 1056 -11.60 -13.99 9.58
CA TRP A 1056 -11.98 -12.73 8.95
C TRP A 1056 -10.88 -11.67 9.01
N ALA A 1057 -9.66 -12.04 9.42
CA ALA A 1057 -8.58 -11.08 9.62
C ALA A 1057 -8.33 -10.22 8.39
N SER A 1058 -8.18 -10.83 7.21
CA SER A 1058 -7.97 -10.09 5.95
C SER A 1058 -9.22 -9.31 5.52
N LEU A 1059 -10.42 -9.86 5.71
CA LEU A 1059 -11.66 -9.17 5.35
C LEU A 1059 -11.89 -7.91 6.18
N ARG A 1060 -11.50 -7.89 7.47
CA ARG A 1060 -11.55 -6.70 8.32
C ARG A 1060 -10.64 -5.57 7.85
N GLU A 1061 -9.60 -5.90 7.10
CA GLU A 1061 -8.64 -4.92 6.53
C GLU A 1061 -9.13 -4.35 5.21
N HIS A 1062 -10.16 -4.97 4.63
CA HIS A 1062 -10.70 -4.55 3.36
C HIS A 1062 -11.43 -3.20 3.52
N PRO A 1063 -11.22 -2.21 2.65
CA PRO A 1063 -11.76 -0.85 2.81
C PRO A 1063 -13.29 -0.80 2.70
N LYS A 1064 -13.91 -1.85 2.16
CA LYS A 1064 -15.37 -2.00 2.09
C LYS A 1064 -15.97 -2.83 3.24
N PHE A 1065 -15.17 -3.23 4.24
CA PHE A 1065 -15.63 -4.05 5.36
C PHE A 1065 -16.82 -3.43 6.10
N ASP A 1066 -16.73 -2.17 6.51
CA ASP A 1066 -17.82 -1.50 7.24
C ASP A 1066 -19.11 -1.42 6.39
N SER A 1067 -18.96 -1.19 5.08
CA SER A 1067 -20.10 -1.19 4.16
C SER A 1067 -20.76 -2.58 4.09
N LEU A 1068 -19.95 -3.64 4.02
CA LEU A 1068 -20.40 -5.03 4.03
C LEU A 1068 -21.18 -5.35 5.33
N VAL A 1069 -20.62 -4.97 6.49
CA VAL A 1069 -21.26 -5.18 7.80
C VAL A 1069 -22.59 -4.41 7.89
N ARG A 1070 -22.66 -3.17 7.40
CA ARG A 1070 -23.93 -2.42 7.32
C ARG A 1070 -24.96 -3.10 6.45
N THR A 1071 -24.56 -3.71 5.33
CA THR A 1071 -25.48 -4.52 4.52
C THR A 1071 -25.95 -5.75 5.30
N ARG A 1072 -25.09 -6.39 6.09
CA ARG A 1072 -25.48 -7.55 6.92
C ARG A 1072 -26.48 -7.17 7.99
N MET A 1073 -26.34 -5.98 8.58
CA MET A 1073 -27.26 -5.44 9.57
C MET A 1073 -28.70 -5.23 9.08
N LYS A 1074 -28.94 -5.22 7.76
CA LYS A 1074 -30.28 -5.10 7.18
C LYS A 1074 -31.12 -6.38 7.24
N HIS A 1075 -30.57 -7.50 7.72
CA HIS A 1075 -31.34 -8.73 7.89
C HIS A 1075 -32.40 -8.58 8.99
N ASN A 1076 -33.66 -8.70 8.61
CA ASN A 1076 -34.78 -8.51 9.53
C ASN A 1076 -35.21 -9.80 10.26
N ASN A 1077 -34.93 -10.98 9.70
CA ASN A 1077 -35.38 -12.26 10.26
C ASN A 1077 -34.28 -13.00 11.05
N VAL A 1078 -33.93 -12.45 12.22
CA VAL A 1078 -32.90 -13.01 13.12
C VAL A 1078 -33.22 -14.45 13.55
N LYS A 1079 -34.51 -14.80 13.70
CA LYS A 1079 -34.95 -16.16 14.05
C LYS A 1079 -34.60 -17.17 12.96
N ALA A 1080 -34.87 -16.83 11.69
CA ALA A 1080 -34.50 -17.69 10.57
C ALA A 1080 -32.98 -17.83 10.44
N LEU A 1081 -32.23 -16.73 10.54
CA LEU A 1081 -30.76 -16.77 10.49
C LEU A 1081 -30.15 -17.66 11.58
N SER A 1082 -30.63 -17.53 12.83
CA SER A 1082 -30.19 -18.39 13.94
C SER A 1082 -30.46 -19.87 13.64
N LYS A 1083 -31.65 -20.16 13.13
CA LYS A 1083 -32.02 -21.53 12.79
C LYS A 1083 -31.17 -22.10 11.65
N VAL A 1084 -30.92 -21.32 10.59
CA VAL A 1084 -30.02 -21.73 9.51
C VAL A 1084 -28.60 -21.97 10.03
N LEU A 1085 -28.06 -21.11 10.90
CA LEU A 1085 -26.73 -21.29 11.48
C LEU A 1085 -26.60 -22.60 12.26
N GLY A 1086 -27.64 -22.97 13.02
CA GLY A 1086 -27.70 -24.22 13.78
C GLY A 1086 -27.86 -25.45 12.87
N ASP A 1087 -28.85 -25.43 11.97
CA ASP A 1087 -29.24 -26.57 11.15
C ASP A 1087 -28.22 -26.87 10.03
N SER A 1088 -27.65 -25.83 9.43
CA SER A 1088 -26.60 -25.92 8.40
C SER A 1088 -25.19 -26.05 8.98
N SER A 1089 -25.04 -26.35 10.28
CA SER A 1089 -23.73 -26.55 10.91
C SER A 1089 -22.92 -27.61 10.16
N ILE A 1090 -21.62 -27.36 9.98
CA ILE A 1090 -20.70 -28.35 9.41
C ILE A 1090 -20.63 -29.60 10.32
N GLY A 1091 -20.94 -29.46 11.61
CA GLY A 1091 -21.00 -30.59 12.55
C GLY A 1091 -22.20 -31.53 12.36
N THR A 1092 -23.28 -31.06 11.73
CA THR A 1092 -24.47 -31.88 11.40
C THR A 1092 -24.48 -32.33 9.94
N GLN A 1093 -23.67 -31.71 9.09
CA GLN A 1093 -23.53 -32.09 7.68
C GLN A 1093 -22.93 -33.49 7.52
N LYS A 1094 -23.48 -34.28 6.59
CA LYS A 1094 -22.84 -35.51 6.11
C LYS A 1094 -21.44 -35.19 5.56
N SER A 1095 -20.45 -36.00 5.93
CA SER A 1095 -19.12 -35.91 5.35
C SER A 1095 -19.14 -36.37 3.89
N LEU A 1096 -18.85 -35.47 2.96
CA LEU A 1096 -18.78 -35.72 1.52
C LEU A 1096 -17.38 -36.17 1.06
N TRP A 1097 -16.41 -36.35 1.96
CA TRP A 1097 -15.04 -36.75 1.60
C TRP A 1097 -14.98 -38.07 0.82
N GLU A 1098 -15.79 -39.06 1.21
CA GLU A 1098 -15.89 -40.33 0.48
C GLU A 1098 -16.70 -40.20 -0.80
N ASP A 1099 -17.60 -39.22 -0.88
CA ASP A 1099 -18.44 -38.99 -2.04
C ASP A 1099 -17.63 -38.34 -3.19
N LEU A 1100 -16.51 -37.66 -2.90
CA LEU A 1100 -15.64 -37.01 -3.91
C LEU A 1100 -15.14 -37.97 -5.00
N LYS A 1101 -14.97 -39.26 -4.71
CA LYS A 1101 -14.57 -40.27 -5.71
C LYS A 1101 -15.63 -40.52 -6.78
N HIS A 1102 -16.88 -40.14 -6.50
CA HIS A 1102 -18.03 -40.29 -7.39
C HIS A 1102 -18.32 -39.02 -8.21
N LEU A 1103 -17.48 -37.98 -8.11
CA LEU A 1103 -17.62 -36.74 -8.87
C LEU A 1103 -17.57 -37.03 -10.38
N LYS A 1104 -18.62 -36.59 -11.10
CA LYS A 1104 -18.75 -36.74 -12.55
C LYS A 1104 -18.62 -35.41 -13.31
N SER A 1105 -19.03 -34.31 -12.70
CA SER A 1105 -18.94 -32.97 -13.27
C SER A 1105 -17.62 -32.27 -12.91
N PRO A 1106 -17.12 -31.36 -13.76
CA PRO A 1106 -15.95 -30.52 -13.45
C PRO A 1106 -16.15 -29.68 -12.19
N LEU A 1107 -15.05 -29.48 -11.45
CA LEU A 1107 -15.01 -28.72 -10.21
C LEU A 1107 -13.84 -27.73 -10.20
N LEU A 1108 -14.13 -26.43 -10.09
CA LEU A 1108 -13.14 -25.40 -9.83
C LEU A 1108 -13.10 -25.07 -8.33
N ILE A 1109 -11.99 -25.34 -7.67
CA ILE A 1109 -11.81 -25.09 -6.24
C ILE A 1109 -11.00 -23.81 -6.03
N VAL A 1110 -11.55 -22.86 -5.27
CA VAL A 1110 -10.95 -21.54 -5.04
C VAL A 1110 -10.66 -21.35 -3.56
N ALA A 1111 -9.44 -20.91 -3.24
CA ALA A 1111 -9.08 -20.47 -1.89
C ALA A 1111 -8.25 -19.17 -1.94
N GLY A 1112 -8.40 -18.32 -0.94
CA GLY A 1112 -7.56 -17.12 -0.81
C GLY A 1112 -6.16 -17.44 -0.30
N GLU A 1113 -5.17 -16.71 -0.78
CA GLU A 1113 -3.78 -16.81 -0.35
C GLU A 1113 -3.61 -16.68 1.17
N LYS A 1114 -4.39 -15.80 1.81
CA LYS A 1114 -4.35 -15.50 3.25
C LYS A 1114 -5.21 -16.47 4.10
N ASP A 1115 -5.83 -17.50 3.50
CA ASP A 1115 -6.62 -18.53 4.21
C ASP A 1115 -5.89 -19.89 4.24
N PRO A 1116 -4.93 -20.11 5.15
CA PRO A 1116 -4.14 -21.34 5.20
C PRO A 1116 -5.00 -22.59 5.43
N LYS A 1117 -6.12 -22.46 6.14
CA LYS A 1117 -7.02 -23.58 6.45
C LYS A 1117 -7.71 -24.07 5.18
N PHE A 1118 -8.35 -23.18 4.44
CA PHE A 1118 -9.06 -23.58 3.23
C PHE A 1118 -8.12 -23.90 2.07
N LYS A 1119 -6.93 -23.30 2.01
CA LYS A 1119 -5.87 -23.78 1.10
C LYS A 1119 -5.56 -25.27 1.32
N GLU A 1120 -5.43 -25.70 2.58
CA GLU A 1120 -5.15 -27.10 2.87
C GLU A 1120 -6.35 -28.01 2.59
N ILE A 1121 -7.57 -27.60 2.95
CA ILE A 1121 -8.79 -28.36 2.62
C ILE A 1121 -8.93 -28.53 1.10
N SER A 1122 -8.73 -27.46 0.32
CA SER A 1122 -8.79 -27.50 -1.14
C SER A 1122 -7.76 -28.46 -1.73
N ARG A 1123 -6.50 -28.43 -1.25
CA ARG A 1123 -5.47 -29.41 -1.66
C ARG A 1123 -5.86 -30.84 -1.35
N GLN A 1124 -6.47 -31.08 -0.18
CA GLN A 1124 -6.95 -32.40 0.19
C GLN A 1124 -8.09 -32.87 -0.71
N MET A 1125 -9.04 -31.99 -1.08
CA MET A 1125 -10.10 -32.30 -2.02
C MET A 1125 -9.53 -32.71 -3.39
N CYS A 1126 -8.62 -31.94 -3.96
CA CYS A 1126 -7.95 -32.28 -5.23
C CYS A 1126 -7.26 -33.65 -5.16
N ARG A 1127 -6.57 -33.94 -4.04
CA ARG A 1127 -5.90 -35.23 -3.83
C ARG A 1127 -6.90 -36.38 -3.80
N GLU A 1128 -8.01 -36.27 -3.07
CA GLU A 1128 -9.01 -37.35 -3.01
C GLU A 1128 -9.69 -37.58 -4.37
N ILE A 1129 -9.95 -36.52 -5.14
CA ILE A 1129 -10.53 -36.64 -6.50
C ILE A 1129 -9.54 -37.37 -7.44
N ARG A 1130 -8.25 -37.04 -7.38
CA ARG A 1130 -7.21 -37.60 -8.27
C ARG A 1130 -6.75 -39.01 -7.90
N LYS A 1131 -6.93 -39.47 -6.65
CA LYS A 1131 -6.49 -40.81 -6.19
C LYS A 1131 -7.14 -41.99 -6.91
N TYR A 1132 -8.35 -41.81 -7.43
CA TYR A 1132 -9.20 -42.93 -7.85
C TYR A 1132 -9.48 -42.97 -9.36
N LYS A 1133 -8.75 -42.20 -10.18
CA LYS A 1133 -8.98 -42.15 -11.63
C LYS A 1133 -7.70 -42.28 -12.44
N ASP A 1134 -7.80 -43.01 -13.56
CA ASP A 1134 -6.73 -43.19 -14.54
C ASP A 1134 -6.39 -41.88 -15.27
N ARG A 1135 -5.21 -41.85 -15.91
CA ARG A 1135 -4.55 -40.68 -16.54
C ARG A 1135 -5.40 -39.89 -17.55
N GLU A 1136 -6.57 -40.36 -17.98
CA GLU A 1136 -7.47 -39.65 -18.91
C GLU A 1136 -8.40 -38.61 -18.24
N SER A 1137 -8.35 -38.46 -16.91
CA SER A 1137 -9.32 -37.64 -16.13
C SER A 1137 -8.76 -36.35 -15.51
N ASP A 1138 -7.60 -35.88 -15.98
CA ASP A 1138 -6.87 -34.74 -15.39
C ASP A 1138 -7.64 -33.39 -15.44
N GLY A 1139 -8.74 -33.31 -16.21
CA GLY A 1139 -9.56 -32.10 -16.38
C GLY A 1139 -10.76 -31.91 -15.44
N LEU A 1140 -11.07 -32.84 -14.53
CA LEU A 1140 -12.28 -32.73 -13.68
C LEU A 1140 -12.11 -31.87 -12.43
N CYS A 1141 -10.88 -31.52 -12.03
CA CYS A 1141 -10.65 -30.72 -10.84
C CYS A 1141 -9.44 -29.78 -11.01
N GLU A 1142 -9.76 -28.49 -11.06
CA GLU A 1142 -8.80 -27.39 -11.04
C GLU A 1142 -8.82 -26.71 -9.66
N MET A 1143 -7.67 -26.22 -9.22
CA MET A 1143 -7.56 -25.41 -8.00
C MET A 1143 -6.80 -24.13 -8.27
N ILE A 1144 -7.38 -23.02 -7.87
CA ILE A 1144 -6.74 -21.70 -7.95
C ILE A 1144 -6.57 -21.09 -6.55
N ILE A 1145 -5.43 -20.42 -6.36
CA ILE A 1145 -5.18 -19.60 -5.18
C ILE A 1145 -5.26 -18.13 -5.60
N VAL A 1146 -6.20 -17.39 -5.02
CA VAL A 1146 -6.37 -15.98 -5.35
C VAL A 1146 -5.46 -15.13 -4.46
N PRO A 1147 -4.55 -14.33 -5.04
CA PRO A 1147 -3.62 -13.51 -4.28
C PRO A 1147 -4.35 -12.45 -3.46
N ASP A 1148 -3.71 -12.00 -2.39
CA ASP A 1148 -4.17 -10.89 -1.55
C ASP A 1148 -5.53 -11.05 -0.84
N SER A 1149 -6.18 -12.22 -0.94
CA SER A 1149 -7.49 -12.49 -0.37
C SER A 1149 -7.43 -13.57 0.72
N GLY A 1150 -8.35 -13.52 1.69
CA GLY A 1150 -8.53 -14.57 2.69
C GLY A 1150 -9.78 -15.40 2.43
N HIS A 1151 -10.63 -15.55 3.44
CA HIS A 1151 -11.79 -16.43 3.33
C HIS A 1151 -12.79 -15.91 2.30
N ALA A 1152 -13.02 -14.60 2.20
CA ALA A 1152 -14.06 -13.99 1.37
C ALA A 1152 -13.52 -13.53 0.00
N VAL A 1153 -12.96 -14.47 -0.76
CA VAL A 1153 -12.29 -14.21 -2.06
C VAL A 1153 -13.10 -13.32 -3.01
N HIS A 1154 -14.38 -13.65 -3.22
CA HIS A 1154 -15.33 -12.89 -4.04
C HIS A 1154 -15.54 -11.41 -3.62
N VAL A 1155 -15.18 -11.04 -2.39
CA VAL A 1155 -15.22 -9.65 -1.91
C VAL A 1155 -13.83 -9.02 -1.93
N GLU A 1156 -12.82 -9.75 -1.47
CA GLU A 1156 -11.47 -9.22 -1.23
C GLU A 1156 -10.64 -9.08 -2.52
N ASN A 1157 -10.75 -10.03 -3.45
CA ASN A 1157 -10.09 -9.94 -4.75
C ASN A 1157 -10.89 -10.69 -5.85
N PRO A 1158 -11.97 -10.07 -6.37
CA PRO A 1158 -12.88 -10.72 -7.31
C PRO A 1158 -12.37 -10.82 -8.74
N LEU A 1159 -11.42 -10.00 -9.19
CA LEU A 1159 -11.02 -9.94 -10.60
C LEU A 1159 -10.37 -11.25 -11.10
N PRO A 1160 -9.41 -11.87 -10.37
CA PRO A 1160 -8.89 -13.19 -10.76
C PRO A 1160 -9.98 -14.28 -10.76
N LEU A 1161 -10.97 -14.15 -9.88
CA LEU A 1161 -12.09 -15.10 -9.78
C LEU A 1161 -13.03 -15.00 -10.99
N VAL A 1162 -13.35 -13.79 -11.46
CA VAL A 1162 -14.15 -13.57 -12.69
C VAL A 1162 -13.51 -14.31 -13.86
N ARG A 1163 -12.20 -14.07 -14.10
CA ARG A 1163 -11.45 -14.69 -15.19
C ARG A 1163 -11.44 -16.22 -15.09
N ALA A 1164 -11.24 -16.75 -13.89
CA ALA A 1164 -11.23 -18.19 -13.65
C ALA A 1164 -12.60 -18.84 -13.91
N ILE A 1165 -13.69 -18.21 -13.46
CA ILE A 1165 -15.05 -18.69 -13.73
C ILE A 1165 -15.33 -18.65 -15.23
N ARG A 1166 -14.99 -17.57 -15.96
CA ARG A 1166 -15.18 -17.53 -17.42
C ARG A 1166 -14.44 -18.67 -18.11
N LYS A 1167 -13.15 -18.87 -17.80
CA LYS A 1167 -12.35 -19.97 -18.39
C LYS A 1167 -13.00 -21.34 -18.13
N PHE A 1168 -13.42 -21.58 -16.89
CA PHE A 1168 -14.14 -22.79 -16.50
C PHE A 1168 -15.46 -22.98 -17.28
N LEU A 1169 -16.21 -21.91 -17.53
CA LEU A 1169 -17.42 -21.98 -18.38
C LEU A 1169 -17.07 -22.31 -19.84
N VAL A 1170 -16.00 -21.75 -20.39
CA VAL A 1170 -15.59 -22.06 -21.76
C VAL A 1170 -15.24 -23.55 -21.89
N GLU A 1171 -14.52 -24.11 -20.92
CA GLU A 1171 -14.13 -25.53 -20.91
C GLU A 1171 -15.35 -26.47 -20.82
N ILE A 1172 -16.32 -26.15 -19.94
CA ILE A 1172 -17.54 -26.97 -19.78
C ILE A 1172 -18.39 -27.01 -21.04
N TYR A 1173 -18.52 -25.89 -21.75
CA TYR A 1173 -19.42 -25.78 -22.91
C TYR A 1173 -18.71 -25.97 -24.26
N GLN A 1174 -17.40 -26.28 -24.27
CA GLN A 1174 -16.65 -26.72 -25.45
C GLN A 1174 -16.46 -28.25 -25.51
N THR A 1175 -16.76 -28.96 -24.42
CA THR A 1175 -16.86 -30.42 -24.35
C THR A 1175 -18.28 -30.89 -24.62
#